data_AF-A0A7Y0EZF3-F1
#
_entry.id   AF-A0A7Y0EZF3-F1
#
_cell.length_a   1.000
_cell.length_b   1.000
_cell.length_c   1.000
_cell.angle_alpha   90.00
_cell.angle_beta   90.00
_cell.angle_gamma   90.00
#
_symmetry.space_group_name_H-M   'P 1'
#
loop_
_entity.id
_entity.type
_entity.pdbx_description
1 polymer ?
#
loop_
_entity_poly.entity_id
_entity_poly.type
_entity_poly.pdbx_seq_one_letter_code
_entity_poly.pdbx_strand_id
1 'polypeptide(L)'
;MRAHLTRSKTGESVWRACRATKRACPLGEAAHREFDSTRAIRQWSVLQHYQDDLGVPLPEPLARLGVGHEVPDGVWLDALAEMQPGIEAAEQRTYEAERSQSESGEESATGGLRKRGNDRALRKNDEPGDGGGSAPVVSGPVDDGEPSEEERAAGEARSERITTLLTDRIPLMDDRHGKVPELRSTDDVAKANGRLATYLDRNFDGDRATATLDALRSLYPGADIQPLDPYSPAEGQPTSQRFPNRATRDDFLRRRAEEVKRFHANRALESGDKESATYYDATNDRVIFVTRGKRTTKNLYPNAYFRGTGQNLRSLNFGSVLAASAVAREMDREPGLAPSARAEVVQVMLQPGRDSQWAAANHAWKWHPDSISGDATASLMRSVADHVKGSGADPSGFPVLDLGDDATIATAQQAMDYAQQVHDWCDRRIGEIRDPDGSPSKRVAHLERLQRDVKRWSGSARVCVEDQCGRYRRAIGNILDDESNGQMNRAYAKRANSASRAKVFEYKKNRDEAHDMAIRSSSFARIFGGRHMELDDSADLAKFRQLDHEFDGWSRTLPEQVDHDTNFRFRFTGNHNATGLYFPGMREVIVDPRHPDSLTHEYFHNLDYTKAKDGQLSMDPKFRSIVRDYKDNIDRKKMGGTNPERYLAPTEVFARAGELYMNWRHPDSGSSFLKTKETYETRFDYAPLLKHKQEIIRLFDGMFGKH
;
A
#
# COMPACT_ATOMS: atom_id res chain seq x y z
N MET A 1 21.32 -22.90 20.02
CA MET A 1 20.99 -24.04 20.91
C MET A 1 20.13 -23.55 22.08
N ARG A 2 19.10 -24.28 22.53
CA ARG A 2 18.53 -24.05 23.88
C ARG A 2 19.41 -24.78 24.89
N ALA A 3 20.27 -24.03 25.58
CA ALA A 3 20.80 -24.47 26.87
C ALA A 3 19.77 -24.08 27.93
N HIS A 4 19.62 -24.89 28.97
CA HIS A 4 18.84 -24.49 30.15
C HIS A 4 19.80 -24.27 31.31
N LEU A 5 19.62 -23.15 31.99
CA LEU A 5 20.39 -22.78 33.16
C LEU A 5 19.84 -23.58 34.35
N THR A 6 20.67 -24.42 34.95
CA THR A 6 20.29 -25.21 36.12
C THR A 6 21.23 -24.90 37.27
N ARG A 7 20.69 -24.68 38.47
CA ARG A 7 21.49 -24.51 39.69
C ARG A 7 21.96 -25.86 40.21
N SER A 8 23.24 -25.97 40.50
CA SER A 8 23.82 -27.10 41.20
C SER A 8 23.35 -27.12 42.66
N LYS A 9 23.57 -28.25 43.35
CA LYS A 9 23.29 -28.38 44.79
C LYS A 9 24.15 -27.45 45.66
N THR A 10 25.22 -26.87 45.13
CA THR A 10 26.08 -25.89 45.81
C THR A 10 25.73 -24.44 45.47
N GLY A 11 24.68 -24.20 44.66
CA GLY A 11 24.16 -22.85 44.38
C GLY A 11 24.70 -22.18 43.11
N GLU A 12 25.66 -22.80 42.41
CA GLU A 12 26.20 -22.26 41.15
C GLU A 12 25.31 -22.61 39.95
N SER A 13 25.09 -21.62 39.08
CA SER A 13 24.30 -21.77 37.86
C SER A 13 25.18 -22.27 36.73
N VAL A 14 24.89 -23.48 36.22
CA VAL A 14 25.65 -24.08 35.11
C VAL A 14 24.72 -24.33 33.92
N TRP A 15 25.17 -23.93 32.73
CA TRP A 15 24.49 -24.20 31.47
C TRP A 15 24.71 -25.65 31.04
N ARG A 16 23.62 -26.41 30.85
CA ARG A 16 23.69 -27.78 30.30
C ARG A 16 23.00 -27.87 28.94
N ALA A 17 23.64 -28.58 28.02
CA ALA A 17 23.06 -28.95 26.73
C ALA A 17 21.98 -30.03 26.92
N CYS A 18 20.84 -29.87 26.24
CA CYS A 18 19.74 -30.83 26.28
C CYS A 18 20.15 -32.14 25.59
N ARG A 19 20.34 -33.22 26.36
CA ARG A 19 20.66 -34.57 25.87
C ARG A 19 19.43 -35.49 25.86
N ALA A 20 18.28 -35.03 25.39
CA ALA A 20 17.17 -35.94 25.13
C ALA A 20 17.49 -36.72 23.83
N THR A 21 17.44 -38.06 23.89
CA THR A 21 17.56 -38.90 22.69
C THR A 21 16.37 -38.64 21.75
N LYS A 22 16.55 -38.82 20.43
CA LYS A 22 15.55 -38.50 19.37
C LYS A 22 14.12 -39.00 19.64
N ARG A 23 13.94 -40.04 20.47
CA ARG A 23 12.63 -40.60 20.84
C ARG A 23 11.94 -39.91 22.03
N ALA A 24 12.63 -39.11 22.84
CA ALA A 24 12.09 -38.49 24.04
C ALA A 24 11.83 -36.96 23.89
N CYS A 25 12.06 -36.40 22.70
CA CYS A 25 11.80 -34.98 22.42
C CYS A 25 10.30 -34.75 22.10
N PRO A 26 9.60 -33.80 22.76
CA PRO A 26 8.18 -33.50 22.51
C PRO A 26 7.86 -33.06 21.07
N LEU A 27 8.88 -32.71 20.28
CA LEU A 27 8.74 -32.19 18.92
C LEU A 27 8.83 -33.28 17.82
N GLY A 28 9.17 -34.53 18.18
CA GLY A 28 9.24 -35.64 17.24
C GLY A 28 10.38 -35.57 16.23
N GLU A 29 10.61 -36.70 15.55
CA GLU A 29 11.77 -36.92 14.66
C GLU A 29 11.70 -36.11 13.34
N ALA A 30 10.50 -35.69 12.94
CA ALA A 30 10.27 -34.86 11.75
C ALA A 30 10.71 -33.41 11.96
N ALA A 31 10.45 -32.84 13.15
CA ALA A 31 10.87 -31.48 13.48
C ALA A 31 12.41 -31.37 13.53
N HIS A 32 13.10 -32.39 14.03
CA HIS A 32 14.57 -32.42 14.01
C HIS A 32 15.12 -32.42 12.58
N ARG A 33 14.55 -33.23 11.67
CA ARG A 33 14.96 -33.22 10.25
C ARG A 33 14.76 -31.87 9.58
N GLU A 34 13.64 -31.20 9.85
CA GLU A 34 13.34 -29.87 9.30
C GLU A 34 14.30 -28.77 9.85
N PHE A 35 14.69 -28.87 11.12
CA PHE A 35 15.68 -27.99 11.73
C PHE A 35 17.09 -28.19 11.12
N ASP A 36 17.52 -29.44 10.94
CA ASP A 36 18.83 -29.77 10.37
C ASP A 36 18.93 -29.30 8.90
N SER A 37 17.84 -29.44 8.12
CA SER A 37 17.76 -28.90 6.75
C SER A 37 17.82 -27.36 6.70
N THR A 38 17.14 -26.68 7.63
CA THR A 38 17.15 -25.21 7.69
C THR A 38 18.52 -24.66 8.06
N ARG A 39 19.27 -25.38 8.89
CA ARG A 39 20.64 -25.04 9.26
C ARG A 39 21.60 -25.16 8.08
N ALA A 40 21.56 -26.28 7.37
CA ALA A 40 22.38 -26.51 6.19
C ALA A 40 22.14 -25.44 5.10
N ILE A 41 20.88 -25.07 4.85
CA ILE A 41 20.52 -24.02 3.89
C ILE A 41 21.13 -22.66 4.27
N ARG A 42 21.13 -22.30 5.56
CA ARG A 42 21.69 -21.02 6.02
C ARG A 42 23.21 -20.96 5.92
N GLN A 43 23.89 -22.05 6.26
CA GLN A 43 25.35 -22.17 6.09
C GLN A 43 25.71 -22.01 4.60
N TRP A 44 25.01 -22.71 3.71
CA TRP A 44 25.25 -22.59 2.27
C TRP A 44 24.94 -21.20 1.69
N SER A 45 23.88 -20.54 2.15
CA SER A 45 23.56 -19.17 1.69
C SER A 45 24.63 -18.15 2.07
N VAL A 46 25.34 -18.36 3.19
CA VAL A 46 26.44 -17.48 3.62
C VAL A 46 27.70 -17.74 2.79
N LEU A 47 28.04 -19.00 2.53
CA LEU A 47 29.16 -19.36 1.64
C LEU A 47 28.95 -18.84 0.22
N GLN A 48 27.72 -18.96 -0.28
CA GLN A 48 27.38 -18.52 -1.62
C GLN A 48 27.48 -17.00 -1.77
N HIS A 49 27.09 -16.22 -0.74
CA HIS A 49 27.32 -14.78 -0.73
C HIS A 49 28.81 -14.43 -0.82
N TYR A 50 29.68 -15.13 -0.06
CA TYR A 50 31.12 -14.87 -0.13
C TYR A 50 31.76 -15.25 -1.47
N GLN A 51 31.29 -16.34 -2.07
CA GLN A 51 31.81 -16.80 -3.36
C GLN A 51 31.29 -15.98 -4.54
N ASP A 52 29.98 -15.76 -4.61
CA ASP A 52 29.32 -15.14 -5.76
C ASP A 52 29.40 -13.60 -5.70
N ASP A 53 29.21 -13.00 -4.53
CA ASP A 53 29.13 -11.53 -4.40
C ASP A 53 30.49 -10.90 -4.04
N LEU A 54 31.35 -11.61 -3.31
CA LEU A 54 32.65 -11.10 -2.85
C LEU A 54 33.85 -11.77 -3.55
N GLY A 55 33.62 -12.77 -4.40
CA GLY A 55 34.66 -13.44 -5.18
C GLY A 55 35.66 -14.23 -4.33
N VAL A 56 35.31 -14.61 -3.10
CA VAL A 56 36.18 -15.36 -2.19
C VAL A 56 36.03 -16.86 -2.46
N PRO A 57 37.08 -17.56 -2.91
CA PRO A 57 36.97 -18.99 -3.21
C PRO A 57 36.72 -19.80 -1.93
N LEU A 58 35.88 -20.83 -2.05
CA LEU A 58 35.62 -21.74 -0.94
C LEU A 58 36.82 -22.68 -0.69
N PRO A 59 37.17 -22.95 0.57
CA PRO A 59 38.14 -23.96 0.93
C PRO A 59 37.78 -25.33 0.36
N GLU A 60 38.80 -26.09 -0.05
CA GLU A 60 38.65 -27.39 -0.69
C GLU A 60 37.71 -28.37 0.05
N PRO A 61 37.72 -28.46 1.40
CA PRO A 61 36.79 -29.33 2.13
C PRO A 61 35.31 -28.98 1.93
N LEU A 62 34.99 -27.69 1.75
CA LEU A 62 33.63 -27.22 1.50
C LEU A 62 33.26 -27.30 0.02
N ALA A 63 34.20 -27.04 -0.89
CA ALA A 63 33.96 -27.15 -2.32
C ALA A 63 33.59 -28.58 -2.76
N ARG A 64 34.04 -29.60 -2.01
CA ARG A 64 33.70 -31.02 -2.24
C ARG A 64 32.35 -31.43 -1.63
N LEU A 65 31.83 -30.68 -0.67
CA LEU A 65 30.50 -30.91 -0.12
C LEU A 65 29.49 -30.26 -1.08
N GLY A 66 28.60 -31.04 -1.67
CA GLY A 66 27.54 -30.49 -2.52
C GLY A 66 26.56 -29.60 -1.73
N VAL A 67 25.88 -28.70 -2.44
CA VAL A 67 24.81 -27.87 -1.86
C VAL A 67 23.75 -28.77 -1.21
N GLY A 68 23.47 -28.54 0.08
CA GLY A 68 22.44 -29.26 0.84
C GLY A 68 22.95 -30.31 1.83
N HIS A 69 24.26 -30.54 1.91
CA HIS A 69 24.86 -31.34 2.98
C HIS A 69 25.13 -30.51 4.25
N GLU A 70 24.90 -31.09 5.43
CA GLU A 70 25.23 -30.44 6.71
C GLU A 70 26.75 -30.37 6.87
N VAL A 71 27.27 -29.16 7.11
CA VAL A 71 28.69 -28.92 7.37
C VAL A 71 28.94 -29.05 8.87
N PRO A 72 29.80 -29.97 9.33
CA PRO A 72 30.16 -30.06 10.74
C PRO A 72 30.72 -28.74 11.28
N ASP A 73 30.36 -28.36 12.51
CA ASP A 73 30.70 -27.05 13.08
C ASP A 73 32.21 -26.74 13.07
N GLY A 74 33.07 -27.75 13.26
CA GLY A 74 34.52 -27.58 13.15
C GLY A 74 34.96 -27.19 11.74
N VAL A 75 34.48 -27.94 10.73
CA VAL A 75 34.79 -27.69 9.31
C VAL A 75 34.25 -26.33 8.85
N TRP A 76 33.09 -25.92 9.37
CA TRP A 76 32.51 -24.61 9.10
C TRP A 76 33.35 -23.46 9.66
N LEU A 77 33.80 -23.58 10.91
CA LEU A 77 34.60 -22.54 11.56
C LEU A 77 36.01 -22.46 10.98
N ASP A 78 36.63 -23.60 10.67
CA ASP A 78 37.94 -23.65 10.03
C ASP A 78 37.90 -23.00 8.64
N ALA A 79 36.84 -23.27 7.87
CA ALA A 79 36.67 -22.65 6.56
C ALA A 79 36.41 -21.14 6.62
N LEU A 80 35.62 -20.66 7.59
CA LEU A 80 35.46 -19.20 7.78
C LEU A 80 36.78 -18.55 8.18
N ALA A 81 37.58 -19.20 9.04
CA ALA A 81 38.89 -18.70 9.42
C ALA A 81 39.86 -18.65 8.21
N GLU A 82 39.81 -19.64 7.32
CA GLU A 82 40.59 -19.67 6.07
C GLU A 82 40.15 -18.59 5.06
N MET A 83 38.83 -18.33 4.98
CA MET A 83 38.27 -17.31 4.08
C MET A 83 38.42 -15.88 4.61
N GLN A 84 38.63 -15.70 5.92
CA GLN A 84 38.64 -14.39 6.59
C GLN A 84 39.57 -13.35 5.93
N PRO A 85 40.82 -13.68 5.54
CA PRO A 85 41.69 -12.70 4.88
C PRO A 85 41.18 -12.28 3.49
N GLY A 86 40.52 -13.19 2.77
CA GLY A 86 39.92 -12.91 1.46
C GLY A 86 38.67 -12.03 1.57
N ILE A 87 37.88 -12.24 2.62
CA ILE A 87 36.71 -11.42 2.94
C ILE A 87 37.14 -9.99 3.29
N GLU A 88 38.12 -9.83 4.19
CA GLU A 88 38.65 -8.52 4.57
C GLU A 88 39.23 -7.76 3.37
N ALA A 89 39.94 -8.44 2.47
CA ALA A 89 40.44 -7.84 1.24
C ALA A 89 39.33 -7.46 0.24
N ALA A 90 38.22 -8.21 0.18
CA ALA A 90 37.07 -7.87 -0.65
C ALA A 90 36.32 -6.65 -0.10
N GLU A 91 36.08 -6.62 1.22
CA GLU A 91 35.43 -5.49 1.89
C GLU A 91 36.27 -4.21 1.80
N GLN A 92 37.59 -4.31 1.95
CA GLN A 92 38.49 -3.17 1.79
C GLN A 92 38.48 -2.61 0.36
N ARG A 93 38.43 -3.48 -0.66
CA ARG A 93 38.30 -3.03 -2.07
C ARG A 93 36.97 -2.33 -2.34
N THR A 94 35.87 -2.84 -1.77
CA THR A 94 34.56 -2.17 -1.85
C THR A 94 34.61 -0.81 -1.18
N TYR A 95 35.20 -0.73 0.02
CA TYR A 95 35.37 0.53 0.74
C TYR A 95 36.24 1.55 -0.01
N GLU A 96 37.34 1.10 -0.62
CA GLU A 96 38.22 1.96 -1.42
C GLU A 96 37.55 2.41 -2.73
N ALA A 97 36.72 1.56 -3.35
CA ALA A 97 35.91 1.93 -4.50
C ALA A 97 34.84 2.98 -4.15
N GLU A 98 34.14 2.82 -3.02
CA GLU A 98 33.18 3.79 -2.49
C GLU A 98 33.87 5.12 -2.12
N ARG A 99 35.06 5.05 -1.52
CA ARG A 99 35.85 6.23 -1.20
C ARG A 99 36.34 6.96 -2.45
N SER A 100 36.81 6.24 -3.46
CA SER A 100 37.26 6.83 -4.72
C SER A 100 36.11 7.52 -5.47
N GLN A 101 34.90 6.95 -5.40
CA GLN A 101 33.68 7.60 -5.92
C GLN A 101 33.29 8.86 -5.14
N SER A 102 33.68 8.98 -3.88
CA SER A 102 33.43 10.20 -3.08
C SER A 102 34.45 11.32 -3.32
N GLU A 103 35.66 10.98 -3.78
CA GLU A 103 36.74 11.95 -4.03
C GLU A 103 36.78 12.44 -5.50
N SER A 104 36.27 11.66 -6.46
CA SER A 104 35.95 12.14 -7.81
C SER A 104 34.52 12.69 -7.84
N GLY A 105 34.36 14.02 -7.86
CA GLY A 105 33.05 14.70 -7.80
C GLY A 105 32.11 14.49 -8.99
N GLU A 106 31.75 13.24 -9.28
CA GLU A 106 30.62 12.85 -10.12
C GLU A 106 29.59 12.13 -9.23
N GLU A 107 28.54 12.85 -8.84
CA GLU A 107 27.43 12.31 -8.06
C GLU A 107 26.65 11.27 -8.88
N SER A 108 26.97 9.98 -8.69
CA SER A 108 26.08 8.88 -9.04
C SER A 108 25.16 8.56 -7.86
N ALA A 109 23.86 8.54 -8.15
CA ALA A 109 22.80 8.44 -7.16
C ALA A 109 22.53 6.99 -6.74
N THR A 110 23.06 6.52 -5.61
CA THR A 110 22.46 5.48 -4.76
C THR A 110 23.06 5.45 -3.36
N GLY A 111 22.22 5.47 -2.31
CA GLY A 111 22.58 4.87 -1.01
C GLY A 111 22.73 5.83 0.18
N GLY A 112 21.62 6.34 0.72
CA GLY A 112 21.62 7.04 2.00
C GLY A 112 21.61 6.08 3.19
N LEU A 113 22.60 6.21 4.08
CA LEU A 113 22.55 5.66 5.44
C LEU A 113 23.19 6.63 6.45
N ARG A 114 22.31 7.21 7.28
CA ARG A 114 22.49 7.71 8.65
C ARG A 114 23.71 8.59 8.98
N LYS A 115 23.43 9.86 9.30
CA LYS A 115 24.05 10.53 10.44
C LYS A 115 22.98 11.26 11.27
N ARG A 116 22.73 10.75 12.48
CA ARG A 116 22.09 11.49 13.57
C ARG A 116 23.17 12.34 14.22
N GLY A 117 22.91 13.64 14.34
CA GLY A 117 23.71 14.57 15.15
C GLY A 117 22.77 15.54 15.84
N ASN A 118 22.65 15.39 17.15
CA ASN A 118 22.15 16.43 18.06
C ASN A 118 22.90 17.73 17.78
N ASP A 119 22.19 18.85 17.68
CA ASP A 119 22.67 20.12 18.21
C ASP A 119 21.47 21.03 18.53
N ARG A 120 21.12 21.00 19.83
CA ARG A 120 20.25 21.98 20.49
C ARG A 120 21.17 22.88 21.29
N ALA A 121 21.52 24.04 20.74
CA ALA A 121 22.16 25.10 21.52
C ALA A 121 21.84 26.49 20.93
N LEU A 122 21.15 27.27 21.77
CA LEU A 122 21.44 28.67 22.09
C LEU A 122 21.60 29.66 20.92
N ARG A 123 20.65 30.59 20.83
CA ARG A 123 20.95 32.03 20.72
C ARG A 123 19.78 32.87 21.24
N LYS A 124 20.00 33.43 22.43
CA LYS A 124 19.40 34.68 22.91
C LYS A 124 20.08 35.86 22.19
N ASN A 125 19.46 37.03 22.36
CA ASN A 125 19.92 38.42 22.16
C ASN A 125 19.12 39.10 21.04
N ASP A 126 18.71 40.35 21.14
CA ASP A 126 18.58 41.34 22.21
C ASP A 126 17.72 42.45 21.57
N GLU A 127 16.78 43.02 22.30
CA GLU A 127 16.08 44.25 21.90
C GLU A 127 17.02 45.46 21.99
N PRO A 128 16.71 46.53 21.25
CA PRO A 128 16.60 47.81 21.95
C PRO A 128 15.35 48.58 21.55
N GLY A 129 14.69 49.16 22.56
CA GLY A 129 13.62 50.14 22.37
C GLY A 129 14.17 51.53 22.09
N ASP A 130 13.34 52.37 21.47
CA ASP A 130 13.24 53.78 21.82
C ASP A 130 11.86 54.34 21.43
N GLY A 131 11.38 55.31 22.22
CA GLY A 131 10.00 55.79 22.23
C GLY A 131 9.70 57.04 21.38
N GLY A 132 8.44 57.47 21.43
CA GLY A 132 7.98 58.78 20.95
C GLY A 132 6.50 58.78 20.57
N GLY A 133 5.65 59.45 21.36
CA GLY A 133 4.20 59.54 21.13
C GLY A 133 3.74 60.77 20.35
N SER A 134 2.50 60.72 19.83
CA SER A 134 1.47 61.79 19.74
C SER A 134 0.31 61.37 18.82
N ALA A 135 -0.93 61.74 19.17
CA ALA A 135 -2.22 61.27 18.62
C ALA A 135 -2.77 62.12 17.42
N PRO A 136 -4.06 61.99 17.02
CA PRO A 136 -4.64 60.93 16.19
C PRO A 136 -5.23 61.49 14.86
N VAL A 137 -5.24 60.67 13.79
CA VAL A 137 -6.05 60.96 12.59
C VAL A 137 -6.81 59.70 12.20
N VAL A 138 -8.12 59.85 12.03
CA VAL A 138 -9.08 58.80 11.70
C VAL A 138 -8.97 58.48 10.21
N SER A 139 -8.43 57.30 9.90
CA SER A 139 -8.61 56.59 8.63
C SER A 139 -8.79 55.11 8.96
N GLY A 140 -9.88 54.50 8.47
CA GLY A 140 -10.20 53.10 8.72
C GLY A 140 -9.05 52.16 8.32
N PRO A 141 -8.92 50.99 8.97
CA PRO A 141 -7.77 50.13 8.77
C PRO A 141 -7.81 49.56 7.34
N VAL A 142 -6.78 49.89 6.56
CA VAL A 142 -6.31 49.02 5.49
C VAL A 142 -5.63 47.86 6.22
N ASP A 143 -6.17 46.66 6.04
CA ASP A 143 -5.62 45.46 6.65
C ASP A 143 -4.33 45.09 5.93
N ASP A 144 -3.21 45.54 6.52
CA ASP A 144 -1.84 45.28 6.06
C ASP A 144 -1.24 44.01 6.70
N GLY A 145 -2.09 43.17 7.32
CA GLY A 145 -1.65 41.99 8.05
C GLY A 145 -1.15 40.90 7.12
N GLU A 146 0.09 40.43 7.35
CA GLU A 146 0.51 39.10 6.92
C GLU A 146 -0.60 38.06 7.22
N PRO A 147 -0.75 37.00 6.41
CA PRO A 147 -1.75 35.96 6.69
C PRO A 147 -1.60 35.51 8.14
N SER A 148 -2.69 35.61 8.89
CA SER A 148 -2.71 35.36 10.31
C SER A 148 -2.21 33.93 10.59
N GLU A 149 -1.69 33.70 11.80
CA GLU A 149 -1.27 32.36 12.23
C GLU A 149 -2.42 31.34 12.09
N GLU A 150 -3.67 31.81 12.26
CA GLU A 150 -4.90 31.05 12.05
C GLU A 150 -5.18 30.72 10.58
N GLU A 151 -4.88 31.64 9.64
CA GLU A 151 -4.99 31.39 8.20
C GLU A 151 -3.90 30.45 7.69
N ARG A 152 -2.66 30.56 8.22
CA ARG A 152 -1.58 29.61 7.97
C ARG A 152 -1.96 28.21 8.46
N ALA A 153 -2.48 28.12 9.69
CA ALA A 153 -2.98 26.86 10.25
C ALA A 153 -4.18 26.30 9.45
N ALA A 154 -5.09 27.14 8.97
CA ALA A 154 -6.23 26.71 8.14
C ALA A 154 -5.79 26.24 6.73
N GLY A 155 -4.71 26.80 6.19
CA GLY A 155 -4.07 26.35 4.95
C GLY A 155 -3.32 25.03 5.09
N GLU A 156 -2.63 24.85 6.23
CA GLU A 156 -2.00 23.58 6.61
C GLU A 156 -3.06 22.50 6.84
N ALA A 157 -4.12 22.77 7.61
CA ALA A 157 -5.24 21.84 7.84
C ALA A 157 -6.01 21.48 6.55
N ARG A 158 -6.04 22.37 5.55
CA ARG A 158 -6.57 22.05 4.21
C ARG A 158 -5.63 21.14 3.42
N SER A 159 -4.33 21.36 3.53
CA SER A 159 -3.31 20.46 2.96
C SER A 159 -3.29 19.10 3.67
N GLU A 160 -3.65 19.06 4.96
CA GLU A 160 -3.85 17.84 5.76
C GLU A 160 -5.11 17.07 5.38
N ARG A 161 -6.10 17.64 4.68
CA ARG A 161 -7.21 16.84 4.12
C ARG A 161 -6.75 15.83 3.05
N ILE A 162 -5.51 15.92 2.59
CA ILE A 162 -4.84 14.99 1.67
C ILE A 162 -4.30 13.75 2.43
N THR A 163 -4.48 13.64 3.75
CA THR A 163 -3.82 12.62 4.60
C THR A 163 -4.50 11.25 4.63
N THR A 164 -5.72 11.13 4.11
CA THR A 164 -6.43 9.84 4.12
C THR A 164 -6.18 9.07 2.83
N LEU A 165 -5.66 7.84 2.98
CA LEU A 165 -5.67 6.89 1.89
C LEU A 165 -7.11 6.55 1.57
N LEU A 166 -7.52 6.77 0.32
CA LEU A 166 -8.84 6.46 -0.20
C LEU A 166 -9.94 7.35 0.40
N THR A 167 -11.10 7.35 -0.27
CA THR A 167 -12.39 7.83 0.24
C THR A 167 -12.80 7.21 1.60
N ASP A 168 -12.03 6.27 2.14
CA ASP A 168 -12.34 5.43 3.29
C ASP A 168 -11.72 5.87 4.62
N ARG A 169 -11.02 7.02 4.67
CA ARG A 169 -10.53 7.60 5.93
C ARG A 169 -9.72 6.61 6.77
N ILE A 170 -8.89 5.74 6.18
CA ILE A 170 -7.92 4.99 6.98
C ILE A 170 -6.94 6.02 7.57
N PRO A 171 -6.90 6.19 8.91
CA PRO A 171 -6.03 7.19 9.53
C PRO A 171 -4.59 6.70 9.39
N LEU A 172 -3.82 7.43 8.61
CA LEU A 172 -2.42 7.15 8.39
C LEU A 172 -1.59 8.37 8.76
N MET A 173 -0.36 8.15 9.24
CA MET A 173 0.58 9.16 9.70
C MET A 173 1.00 10.10 8.58
N ASP A 174 0.94 11.41 8.80
CA ASP A 174 1.30 12.41 7.77
C ASP A 174 2.72 12.20 7.23
N ASP A 175 3.66 11.81 8.08
CA ASP A 175 5.04 11.47 7.77
C ASP A 175 5.23 9.97 7.50
N ARG A 176 4.54 9.49 6.46
CA ARG A 176 4.57 8.07 6.04
C ARG A 176 5.98 7.45 6.11
N HIS A 177 6.09 6.37 6.86
CA HIS A 177 7.28 5.57 7.02
C HIS A 177 7.55 4.70 5.79
N GLY A 178 8.51 5.15 4.98
CA GLY A 178 9.05 4.41 3.83
C GLY A 178 8.28 4.67 2.54
N LYS A 179 8.80 4.13 1.43
CA LYS A 179 8.17 4.27 0.12
C LYS A 179 6.92 3.41 0.01
N VAL A 180 5.92 3.92 -0.72
CA VAL A 180 4.76 3.13 -1.14
C VAL A 180 5.27 1.90 -1.90
N PRO A 181 4.82 0.68 -1.56
CA PRO A 181 5.32 -0.51 -2.21
C PRO A 181 4.83 -0.57 -3.66
N GLU A 182 5.71 -0.94 -4.58
CA GLU A 182 5.34 -1.27 -5.95
C GLU A 182 4.88 -2.73 -6.06
N LEU A 183 3.88 -2.97 -6.91
CA LEU A 183 3.46 -4.33 -7.29
C LEU A 183 4.31 -4.83 -8.46
N ARG A 184 5.07 -5.89 -8.22
CA ARG A 184 5.86 -6.55 -9.28
C ARG A 184 4.96 -7.46 -10.10
N SER A 185 5.32 -7.66 -11.38
CA SER A 185 4.65 -8.65 -12.24
C SER A 185 4.75 -10.07 -11.70
N THR A 186 5.75 -10.36 -10.85
CA THR A 186 6.00 -11.66 -10.21
C THR A 186 5.44 -11.79 -8.80
N ASP A 187 4.92 -10.72 -8.20
CA ASP A 187 4.32 -10.77 -6.86
C ASP A 187 2.99 -11.51 -6.97
N ASP A 188 2.76 -12.64 -6.30
CA ASP A 188 1.45 -13.30 -6.19
C ASP A 188 0.47 -12.54 -5.27
N VAL A 189 -0.79 -12.98 -5.20
CA VAL A 189 -1.87 -12.40 -4.38
C VAL A 189 -1.44 -12.21 -2.92
N ALA A 190 -0.73 -13.21 -2.35
CA ALA A 190 -0.30 -13.19 -0.95
C ALA A 190 0.85 -12.20 -0.73
N LYS A 191 1.80 -12.10 -1.67
CA LYS A 191 2.87 -11.10 -1.65
C LYS A 191 2.33 -9.69 -1.81
N ALA A 192 1.42 -9.47 -2.75
CA ALA A 192 0.74 -8.19 -2.95
C ALA A 192 0.00 -7.76 -1.68
N ASN A 193 -0.78 -8.67 -1.09
CA ASN A 193 -1.46 -8.43 0.19
C ASN A 193 -0.46 -8.12 1.31
N GLY A 194 0.59 -8.92 1.42
CA GLY A 194 1.61 -8.76 2.47
C GLY A 194 2.30 -7.41 2.41
N ARG A 195 2.57 -6.89 1.21
CA ARG A 195 3.13 -5.55 1.00
C ARG A 195 2.16 -4.47 1.46
N LEU A 196 0.90 -4.51 1.00
CA LEU A 196 -0.13 -3.54 1.39
C LEU A 196 -0.38 -3.58 2.91
N ALA A 197 -0.56 -4.78 3.47
CA ALA A 197 -0.78 -5.00 4.90
C ALA A 197 0.38 -4.45 5.75
N THR A 198 1.62 -4.72 5.33
CA THR A 198 2.82 -4.20 6.02
C THR A 198 2.90 -2.68 5.92
N TYR A 199 2.53 -2.12 4.78
CA TYR A 199 2.51 -0.69 4.57
C TYR A 199 1.47 -0.01 5.47
N LEU A 200 0.23 -0.50 5.47
CA LEU A 200 -0.85 0.04 6.30
C LEU A 200 -0.54 -0.08 7.80
N ASP A 201 -0.08 -1.24 8.28
CA ASP A 201 0.27 -1.44 9.70
C ASP A 201 1.36 -0.47 10.19
N ARG A 202 2.39 -0.22 9.37
CA ARG A 202 3.49 0.69 9.72
C ARG A 202 3.11 2.16 9.72
N ASN A 203 2.12 2.52 8.91
CA ASN A 203 1.72 3.91 8.69
C ASN A 203 0.42 4.27 9.39
N PHE A 204 -0.20 3.36 10.15
CA PHE A 204 -1.49 3.59 10.78
C PHE A 204 -1.38 4.51 12.02
N ASP A 205 -2.21 5.54 12.06
CA ASP A 205 -2.22 6.59 13.09
C ASP A 205 -3.58 6.73 13.84
N GLY A 206 -4.45 5.73 13.71
CA GLY A 206 -5.76 5.74 14.36
C GLY A 206 -5.84 4.92 15.65
N ASP A 207 -7.06 4.85 16.18
CA ASP A 207 -7.41 3.83 17.15
C ASP A 207 -7.54 2.46 16.47
N ARG A 208 -6.64 1.54 16.81
CA ARG A 208 -6.59 0.21 16.19
C ARG A 208 -7.81 -0.63 16.53
N ALA A 209 -8.39 -0.48 17.72
CA ALA A 209 -9.56 -1.27 18.13
C ALA A 209 -10.78 -0.91 17.28
N THR A 210 -11.07 0.38 17.14
CA THR A 210 -12.15 0.91 16.31
C THR A 210 -11.92 0.54 14.84
N ALA A 211 -10.73 0.81 14.29
CA ALA A 211 -10.45 0.49 12.88
C ALA A 211 -10.52 -1.01 12.58
N THR A 212 -10.09 -1.87 13.50
CA THR A 212 -10.24 -3.32 13.35
C THR A 212 -11.70 -3.73 13.36
N LEU A 213 -12.50 -3.21 14.29
CA LEU A 213 -13.92 -3.53 14.39
C LEU A 213 -14.68 -3.10 13.13
N ASP A 214 -14.43 -1.88 12.64
CA ASP A 214 -15.04 -1.36 11.41
C ASP A 214 -14.62 -2.17 10.19
N ALA A 215 -13.34 -2.52 10.09
CA ALA A 215 -12.84 -3.38 9.03
C ALA A 215 -13.50 -4.77 9.09
N LEU A 216 -13.60 -5.40 10.27
CA LEU A 216 -14.26 -6.70 10.42
C LEU A 216 -15.74 -6.64 10.05
N ARG A 217 -16.47 -5.60 10.47
CA ARG A 217 -17.89 -5.41 10.10
C ARG A 217 -18.06 -5.19 8.59
N SER A 218 -17.15 -4.45 7.97
CA SER A 218 -17.13 -4.25 6.52
C SER A 218 -16.87 -5.56 5.75
N LEU A 219 -15.97 -6.39 6.27
CA LEU A 219 -15.59 -7.69 5.70
C LEU A 219 -16.64 -8.79 5.91
N TYR A 220 -17.42 -8.68 6.99
CA TYR A 220 -18.48 -9.62 7.34
C TYR A 220 -19.83 -8.88 7.49
N PRO A 221 -20.41 -8.39 6.39
CA PRO A 221 -21.68 -7.68 6.46
C PRO A 221 -22.77 -8.59 7.05
N GLY A 222 -23.49 -8.08 8.05
CA GLY A 222 -24.54 -8.83 8.77
C GLY A 222 -24.04 -9.72 9.91
N ALA A 223 -22.73 -9.83 10.14
CA ALA A 223 -22.19 -10.51 11.31
C ALA A 223 -22.27 -9.63 12.57
N ASP A 224 -22.76 -10.18 13.68
CA ASP A 224 -22.72 -9.53 14.97
C ASP A 224 -21.33 -9.68 15.59
N ILE A 225 -20.44 -8.76 15.21
CA ILE A 225 -19.06 -8.71 15.69
C ILE A 225 -18.94 -7.69 16.82
N GLN A 226 -18.48 -8.17 17.96
CA GLN A 226 -18.33 -7.40 19.20
C GLN A 226 -16.92 -7.58 19.78
N PRO A 227 -16.34 -6.55 20.41
CA PRO A 227 -15.12 -6.71 21.20
C PRO A 227 -15.33 -7.75 22.32
N LEU A 228 -14.32 -8.59 22.54
CA LEU A 228 -14.30 -9.58 23.60
C LEU A 228 -13.18 -9.23 24.57
N ASP A 229 -13.52 -8.86 25.81
CA ASP A 229 -12.54 -8.69 26.88
C ASP A 229 -12.18 -10.06 27.47
N PRO A 230 -10.96 -10.57 27.26
CA PRO A 230 -10.57 -11.86 27.79
C PRO A 230 -10.41 -11.84 29.32
N TYR A 231 -10.28 -10.66 29.95
CA TYR A 231 -10.02 -10.52 31.38
C TYR A 231 -11.30 -10.30 32.21
N SER A 232 -12.40 -9.87 31.59
CA SER A 232 -13.69 -9.66 32.25
C SER A 232 -14.79 -10.58 31.69
N PRO A 233 -14.94 -11.82 32.21
CA PRO A 233 -15.96 -12.79 31.76
C PRO A 233 -17.38 -12.46 32.26
N ALA A 234 -17.70 -11.19 32.51
CA ALA A 234 -18.91 -10.75 33.20
C ALA A 234 -20.22 -11.02 32.42
N GLU A 235 -21.34 -10.89 33.14
CA GLU A 235 -22.69 -10.84 32.58
C GLU A 235 -22.76 -9.75 31.50
N GLY A 236 -23.02 -10.15 30.26
CA GLY A 236 -23.09 -9.25 29.11
C GLY A 236 -22.15 -9.60 27.96
N GLN A 237 -21.22 -10.55 28.14
CA GLN A 237 -20.43 -11.02 26.99
C GLN A 237 -21.30 -11.72 25.95
N PRO A 238 -21.10 -11.41 24.65
CA PRO A 238 -21.89 -12.00 23.59
C PRO A 238 -21.60 -13.50 23.48
N THR A 239 -22.67 -14.26 23.25
CA THR A 239 -22.68 -15.69 23.02
C THR A 239 -23.80 -16.04 22.05
N SER A 240 -23.47 -16.83 21.05
CA SER A 240 -24.44 -17.39 20.10
C SER A 240 -25.13 -18.64 20.64
N GLN A 241 -24.57 -19.26 21.68
CA GLN A 241 -25.05 -20.52 22.23
C GLN A 241 -26.21 -20.29 23.19
N ARG A 242 -27.29 -21.04 22.95
CA ARG A 242 -28.39 -21.17 23.89
C ARG A 242 -28.00 -22.15 24.98
N PHE A 243 -27.85 -21.65 26.21
CA PHE A 243 -27.56 -22.49 27.37
C PHE A 243 -28.84 -22.91 28.08
N PRO A 244 -28.91 -24.15 28.58
CA PRO A 244 -30.08 -24.65 29.30
C PRO A 244 -30.30 -23.93 30.64
N ASN A 245 -29.24 -23.39 31.26
CA ASN A 245 -29.34 -22.58 32.47
C ASN A 245 -28.14 -21.63 32.62
N ARG A 246 -28.23 -20.70 33.58
CA ARG A 246 -27.20 -19.71 33.90
C ARG A 246 -25.87 -20.34 34.30
N ALA A 247 -25.87 -21.41 35.09
CA ALA A 247 -24.63 -22.06 35.53
C ALA A 247 -23.83 -22.66 34.36
N THR A 248 -24.50 -23.27 33.39
CA THR A 248 -23.86 -23.80 32.17
C THR A 248 -23.30 -22.68 31.30
N ARG A 249 -24.02 -21.56 31.17
CA ARG A 249 -23.53 -20.36 30.49
C ARG A 249 -22.26 -19.84 31.18
N ASP A 250 -22.30 -19.68 32.49
CA ASP A 250 -21.22 -19.06 33.25
C ASP A 250 -19.96 -19.98 33.30
N ASP A 251 -20.12 -21.30 33.34
CA ASP A 251 -19.03 -22.27 33.16
C ASP A 251 -18.41 -22.20 31.76
N PHE A 252 -19.24 -22.13 30.72
CA PHE A 252 -18.77 -21.96 29.34
C PHE A 252 -17.98 -20.66 29.16
N LEU A 253 -18.52 -19.53 29.61
CA LEU A 253 -17.87 -18.22 29.52
C LEU A 253 -16.53 -18.21 30.28
N ARG A 254 -16.47 -18.89 31.43
CA ARG A 254 -15.23 -19.05 32.20
C ARG A 254 -14.18 -19.86 31.45
N ARG A 255 -14.54 -21.04 30.92
CA ARG A 255 -13.63 -21.88 30.13
C ARG A 255 -13.14 -21.14 28.88
N ARG A 256 -14.04 -20.46 28.17
CA ARG A 256 -13.70 -19.60 27.03
C ARG A 256 -12.69 -18.54 27.43
N ALA A 257 -12.94 -17.79 28.50
CA ALA A 257 -12.04 -16.75 28.98
C ALA A 257 -10.67 -17.32 29.37
N GLU A 258 -10.60 -18.47 30.03
CA GLU A 258 -9.33 -19.14 30.35
C GLU A 258 -8.57 -19.58 29.09
N GLU A 259 -9.25 -20.14 28.11
CA GLU A 259 -8.63 -20.55 26.85
C GLU A 259 -8.10 -19.36 26.05
N VAL A 260 -8.87 -18.27 25.97
CA VAL A 260 -8.44 -17.03 25.35
C VAL A 260 -7.25 -16.42 26.12
N LYS A 261 -7.29 -16.37 27.46
CA LYS A 261 -6.15 -15.92 28.29
C LYS A 261 -4.89 -16.75 28.05
N ARG A 262 -5.01 -18.08 28.00
CA ARG A 262 -3.88 -18.98 27.69
C ARG A 262 -3.35 -18.72 26.29
N PHE A 263 -4.23 -18.50 25.33
CA PHE A 263 -3.83 -18.17 23.96
C PHE A 263 -3.09 -16.82 23.90
N HIS A 264 -3.60 -15.78 24.56
CA HIS A 264 -2.91 -14.49 24.73
C HIS A 264 -1.53 -14.66 25.37
N ALA A 265 -1.42 -15.42 26.46
CA ALA A 265 -0.15 -15.65 27.14
C ALA A 265 0.86 -16.39 26.26
N ASN A 266 0.43 -17.45 25.56
CA ASN A 266 1.27 -18.18 24.61
C ASN A 266 1.71 -17.26 23.46
N ARG A 267 0.82 -16.43 22.94
CA ARG A 267 1.14 -15.49 21.87
C ARG A 267 2.11 -14.42 22.32
N ALA A 268 1.88 -13.79 23.47
CA ALA A 268 2.80 -12.80 24.03
C ALA A 268 4.22 -13.37 24.22
N LEU A 269 4.34 -14.65 24.62
CA LEU A 269 5.62 -15.36 24.71
C LEU A 269 6.25 -15.65 23.34
N GLU A 270 5.45 -16.02 22.33
CA GLU A 270 5.92 -16.37 21.00
C GLU A 270 6.28 -15.18 20.11
N SER A 271 5.52 -14.09 20.21
CA SER A 271 5.63 -12.90 19.36
C SER A 271 6.33 -11.74 20.04
N GLY A 272 6.41 -11.72 21.37
CA GLY A 272 6.83 -10.55 22.14
C GLY A 272 5.84 -9.38 22.06
N ASP A 273 4.68 -9.61 21.45
CA ASP A 273 3.71 -8.57 21.12
C ASP A 273 2.60 -8.54 22.17
N LYS A 274 2.44 -7.38 22.81
CA LYS A 274 1.49 -7.17 23.92
C LYS A 274 0.18 -6.54 23.45
N GLU A 275 0.12 -6.05 22.22
CA GLU A 275 -1.06 -5.41 21.66
C GLU A 275 -1.82 -6.40 20.77
N SER A 276 -2.77 -7.12 21.36
CA SER A 276 -3.70 -7.94 20.61
C SER A 276 -5.13 -7.68 21.06
N ALA A 277 -6.06 -7.71 20.11
CA ALA A 277 -7.48 -7.52 20.34
C ALA A 277 -8.22 -8.82 20.02
N THR A 278 -9.27 -9.10 20.79
CA THR A 278 -10.13 -10.26 20.56
C THR A 278 -11.54 -9.77 20.29
N TYR A 279 -12.18 -10.40 19.32
CA TYR A 279 -13.54 -10.12 18.90
C TYR A 279 -14.31 -11.43 18.87
N TYR A 280 -15.62 -11.34 19.06
CA TYR A 280 -16.51 -12.46 18.94
C TYR A 280 -17.55 -12.17 17.85
N ASP A 281 -17.66 -13.11 16.92
CA ASP A 281 -18.66 -13.15 15.87
C ASP A 281 -19.79 -14.08 16.33
N ALA A 282 -20.85 -13.49 16.88
CA ALA A 282 -21.98 -14.22 17.42
C ALA A 282 -22.81 -14.89 16.32
N THR A 283 -22.78 -14.37 15.09
CA THR A 283 -23.50 -14.99 13.97
C THR A 283 -22.90 -16.34 13.60
N ASN A 284 -21.56 -16.47 13.67
CA ASN A 284 -20.85 -17.68 13.23
C ASN A 284 -20.22 -18.50 14.38
N ASP A 285 -20.53 -18.18 15.64
CA ASP A 285 -19.91 -18.75 16.85
C ASP A 285 -18.37 -18.85 16.75
N ARG A 286 -17.73 -17.72 16.43
CA ARG A 286 -16.30 -17.68 16.14
C ARG A 286 -15.59 -16.60 16.95
N VAL A 287 -14.44 -16.95 17.52
CA VAL A 287 -13.51 -16.01 18.13
C VAL A 287 -12.52 -15.53 17.07
N ILE A 288 -12.39 -14.22 16.92
CA ILE A 288 -11.43 -13.58 16.01
C ILE A 288 -10.38 -12.90 16.86
N PHE A 289 -9.14 -13.33 16.71
CA PHE A 289 -7.98 -12.79 17.40
C PHE A 289 -7.12 -12.00 16.42
N VAL A 290 -6.85 -10.74 16.73
CA VAL A 290 -6.08 -9.83 15.85
C VAL A 290 -4.81 -9.39 16.57
N THR A 291 -3.65 -9.71 15.98
CA THR A 291 -2.31 -9.35 16.50
C THR A 291 -1.68 -8.18 15.77
N ARG A 292 -0.74 -7.49 16.43
CA ARG A 292 0.20 -6.57 15.81
C ARG A 292 1.48 -7.33 15.36
N GLY A 293 2.29 -6.70 14.51
CA GLY A 293 3.66 -7.16 14.24
C GLY A 293 3.96 -7.81 12.88
N LYS A 294 5.26 -7.79 12.54
CA LYS A 294 5.85 -8.09 11.22
C LYS A 294 5.78 -9.57 10.76
N ARG A 295 5.13 -10.47 11.48
CA ARG A 295 5.27 -11.91 11.18
C ARG A 295 4.45 -12.34 9.98
N THR A 296 5.10 -13.17 9.18
CA THR A 296 4.55 -13.83 8.02
C THR A 296 3.38 -14.71 8.40
N THR A 297 2.48 -14.83 7.46
CA THR A 297 1.25 -15.62 7.37
C THR A 297 1.39 -17.10 7.78
N LYS A 298 2.62 -17.58 8.01
CA LYS A 298 2.97 -18.96 8.38
C LYS A 298 2.48 -19.40 9.77
N ASN A 299 2.19 -18.48 10.70
CA ASN A 299 1.75 -18.81 12.08
C ASN A 299 0.30 -18.42 12.38
N LEU A 300 -0.48 -18.06 11.34
CA LEU A 300 -1.91 -17.84 11.44
C LEU A 300 -2.58 -19.21 11.31
N TYR A 301 -3.40 -19.59 12.29
CA TYR A 301 -4.22 -20.80 12.22
C TYR A 301 -5.58 -20.40 11.65
N PRO A 302 -5.87 -20.65 10.37
CA PRO A 302 -7.10 -20.18 9.74
C PRO A 302 -8.36 -20.87 10.26
N ASN A 303 -8.24 -21.98 11.01
CA ASN A 303 -9.35 -22.72 11.62
C ASN A 303 -8.87 -23.50 12.85
N ALA A 304 -8.33 -22.81 13.86
CA ALA A 304 -8.06 -23.47 15.14
C ALA A 304 -9.37 -23.69 15.89
N TYR A 305 -9.39 -24.66 16.80
CA TYR A 305 -10.50 -24.84 17.72
C TYR A 305 -9.98 -24.81 19.15
N PHE A 306 -10.70 -24.10 20.00
CA PHE A 306 -10.49 -24.16 21.43
C PHE A 306 -10.97 -25.53 21.94
N ARG A 307 -10.07 -26.36 22.49
CA ARG A 307 -10.37 -27.76 22.83
C ARG A 307 -11.44 -27.89 23.93
N GLY A 308 -11.53 -26.93 24.84
CA GLY A 308 -12.45 -26.92 25.96
C GLY A 308 -13.87 -26.45 25.61
N THR A 309 -14.00 -25.67 24.54
CA THR A 309 -15.28 -25.04 24.12
C THR A 309 -15.75 -25.48 22.74
N GLY A 310 -14.88 -26.08 21.91
CA GLY A 310 -15.17 -26.41 20.51
C GLY A 310 -15.30 -25.20 19.59
N GLN A 311 -15.10 -23.98 20.10
CA GLN A 311 -15.29 -22.75 19.33
C GLN A 311 -14.21 -22.58 18.27
N ASN A 312 -14.62 -22.11 17.09
CA ASN A 312 -13.70 -21.78 16.01
C ASN A 312 -12.90 -20.52 16.38
N LEU A 313 -11.58 -20.60 16.25
CA LEU A 313 -10.66 -19.51 16.47
C LEU A 313 -9.99 -19.14 15.15
N ARG A 314 -10.10 -17.86 14.81
CA ARG A 314 -9.43 -17.24 13.66
C ARG A 314 -8.39 -16.25 14.14
N SER A 315 -7.13 -16.50 13.81
CA SER A 315 -6.03 -15.57 14.07
C SER A 315 -5.76 -14.73 12.83
N LEU A 316 -5.70 -13.41 12.97
CA LEU A 316 -5.47 -12.42 11.90
C LEU A 316 -4.40 -11.41 12.31
N ASN A 317 -3.78 -10.77 11.32
CA ASN A 317 -2.88 -9.63 11.52
C ASN A 317 -3.64 -8.32 11.26
N PHE A 318 -3.40 -7.30 12.08
CA PHE A 318 -4.03 -5.98 11.93
C PHE A 318 -3.91 -5.40 10.52
N GLY A 319 -2.69 -5.33 9.97
CA GLY A 319 -2.45 -4.84 8.61
C GLY A 319 -3.19 -5.67 7.55
N SER A 320 -3.29 -6.99 7.72
CA SER A 320 -4.05 -7.84 6.79
C SER A 320 -5.55 -7.59 6.85
N VAL A 321 -6.09 -7.27 8.04
CA VAL A 321 -7.50 -6.91 8.20
C VAL A 321 -7.78 -5.57 7.51
N LEU A 322 -6.91 -4.57 7.70
CA LEU A 322 -7.03 -3.28 7.02
C LEU A 322 -6.92 -3.42 5.50
N ALA A 323 -5.90 -4.15 5.02
CA ALA A 323 -5.69 -4.40 3.60
C ALA A 323 -6.91 -5.11 3.00
N ALA A 324 -7.45 -6.12 3.68
CA ALA A 324 -8.63 -6.83 3.21
C ALA A 324 -9.86 -5.94 3.14
N SER A 325 -10.10 -5.09 4.14
CA SER A 325 -11.22 -4.14 4.09
C SER A 325 -11.04 -3.12 2.96
N ALA A 326 -9.84 -2.57 2.78
CA ALA A 326 -9.55 -1.61 1.72
C ALA A 326 -9.76 -2.21 0.33
N VAL A 327 -9.24 -3.41 0.09
CA VAL A 327 -9.42 -4.13 -1.18
C VAL A 327 -10.88 -4.46 -1.43
N ALA A 328 -11.61 -4.97 -0.43
CA ALA A 328 -13.02 -5.28 -0.59
C ALA A 328 -13.82 -4.06 -1.05
N ARG A 329 -13.55 -2.88 -0.48
CA ARG A 329 -14.23 -1.63 -0.86
C ARG A 329 -13.83 -1.13 -2.24
N GLU A 330 -12.56 -1.24 -2.62
CA GLU A 330 -12.13 -0.88 -3.98
C GLU A 330 -12.78 -1.82 -5.01
N MET A 331 -12.92 -3.10 -4.69
CA MET A 331 -13.65 -4.06 -5.53
C MET A 331 -15.15 -3.76 -5.60
N ASP A 332 -15.76 -3.24 -4.54
CA ASP A 332 -17.17 -2.81 -4.53
C ASP A 332 -17.44 -1.66 -5.52
N ARG A 333 -16.40 -0.94 -5.97
CA ARG A 333 -16.49 0.10 -7.00
C ARG A 333 -16.47 -0.47 -8.42
N GLU A 334 -16.03 -1.71 -8.61
CA GLU A 334 -16.02 -2.34 -9.92
C GLU A 334 -17.41 -2.90 -10.27
N PRO A 335 -18.04 -2.46 -11.37
CA PRO A 335 -19.33 -2.98 -11.79
C PRO A 335 -19.24 -4.48 -12.14
N GLY A 336 -20.32 -5.21 -11.83
CA GLY A 336 -20.49 -6.62 -12.20
C GLY A 336 -19.86 -7.65 -11.26
N LEU A 337 -19.39 -7.25 -10.07
CA LEU A 337 -18.95 -8.21 -9.05
C LEU A 337 -20.14 -8.74 -8.24
N ALA A 338 -20.33 -10.05 -8.18
CA ALA A 338 -21.32 -10.65 -7.29
C ALA A 338 -20.87 -10.50 -5.82
N PRO A 339 -21.78 -10.23 -4.86
CA PRO A 339 -21.46 -10.17 -3.43
C PRO A 339 -20.77 -11.45 -2.88
N SER A 340 -21.02 -12.61 -3.49
CA SER A 340 -20.36 -13.88 -3.15
C SER A 340 -18.88 -13.89 -3.53
N ALA A 341 -18.51 -13.32 -4.68
CA ALA A 341 -17.12 -13.21 -5.12
C ALA A 341 -16.28 -12.34 -4.17
N ARG A 342 -16.88 -11.25 -3.65
CA ARG A 342 -16.28 -10.40 -2.60
C ARG A 342 -15.95 -11.22 -1.35
N ALA A 343 -16.90 -12.00 -0.85
CA ALA A 343 -16.70 -12.83 0.34
C ALA A 343 -15.59 -13.88 0.13
N GLU A 344 -15.53 -14.49 -1.05
CA GLU A 344 -14.48 -15.46 -1.40
C GLU A 344 -13.09 -14.81 -1.43
N VAL A 345 -12.95 -13.62 -2.03
CA VAL A 345 -11.69 -12.87 -2.10
C VAL A 345 -11.23 -12.38 -0.73
N VAL A 346 -12.13 -11.85 0.10
CA VAL A 346 -11.82 -11.46 1.48
C VAL A 346 -11.31 -12.64 2.30
N GLN A 347 -11.92 -13.81 2.12
CA GLN A 347 -11.48 -15.03 2.81
C GLN A 347 -10.08 -15.44 2.39
N VAL A 348 -9.72 -15.28 1.10
CA VAL A 348 -8.37 -15.53 0.58
C VAL A 348 -7.35 -14.63 1.29
N MET A 349 -7.61 -13.33 1.37
CA MET A 349 -6.69 -12.36 2.00
C MET A 349 -6.45 -12.65 3.48
N LEU A 350 -7.49 -13.12 4.17
CA LEU A 350 -7.46 -13.44 5.58
C LEU A 350 -7.00 -14.89 5.87
N GLN A 351 -6.72 -15.71 4.84
CA GLN A 351 -6.17 -17.07 4.97
C GLN A 351 -4.90 -17.33 4.11
N PRO A 352 -3.82 -16.56 4.32
CA PRO A 352 -2.60 -16.68 3.52
C PRO A 352 -1.69 -17.89 3.85
N GLY A 353 -2.21 -18.94 4.50
CA GLY A 353 -1.46 -20.16 4.83
C GLY A 353 -1.45 -21.18 3.68
N ARG A 354 -0.39 -22.00 3.57
CA ARG A 354 -0.20 -23.05 2.53
C ARG A 354 -1.38 -24.04 2.40
N ASP A 355 -2.21 -24.15 3.44
CA ASP A 355 -3.29 -25.12 3.55
C ASP A 355 -4.67 -24.59 3.16
N SER A 356 -4.81 -23.33 2.73
CA SER A 356 -6.08 -22.89 2.13
C SER A 356 -6.18 -23.40 0.69
N GLN A 357 -7.39 -23.78 0.26
CA GLN A 357 -7.67 -24.10 -1.15
C GLN A 357 -7.17 -23.01 -2.12
N TRP A 358 -7.14 -21.78 -1.62
CA TRP A 358 -6.66 -20.60 -2.31
C TRP A 358 -5.14 -20.40 -2.27
N ALA A 359 -4.40 -20.95 -1.30
CA ALA A 359 -2.93 -20.93 -1.33
C ALA A 359 -2.38 -21.77 -2.49
N ALA A 360 -3.07 -22.89 -2.79
CA ALA A 360 -2.80 -23.69 -3.96
C ALA A 360 -3.15 -22.90 -5.24
N ALA A 361 -4.32 -22.23 -5.31
CA ALA A 361 -4.67 -21.32 -6.41
C ALA A 361 -3.63 -20.20 -6.63
N ASN A 362 -3.21 -19.55 -5.54
CA ASN A 362 -2.32 -18.38 -5.54
C ASN A 362 -0.88 -18.73 -5.94
N HIS A 363 -0.42 -19.94 -5.64
CA HIS A 363 0.89 -20.45 -6.10
C HIS A 363 0.80 -21.14 -7.47
N ALA A 364 -0.36 -21.71 -7.80
CA ALA A 364 -0.60 -22.38 -9.05
C ALA A 364 -0.66 -21.40 -10.21
N TRP A 365 -1.17 -20.18 -10.07
CA TRP A 365 -1.33 -19.31 -11.23
C TRP A 365 -0.36 -18.13 -11.14
N LYS A 366 0.70 -18.16 -11.96
CA LYS A 366 1.28 -16.89 -12.45
C LYS A 366 0.12 -16.12 -13.09
N TRP A 367 0.09 -14.80 -12.95
CA TRP A 367 -0.99 -13.86 -13.32
C TRP A 367 -1.61 -13.93 -14.73
N HIS A 368 -1.32 -14.95 -15.52
CA HIS A 368 -2.00 -15.24 -16.76
C HIS A 368 -3.36 -15.91 -16.46
N PRO A 369 -4.47 -15.39 -17.02
CA PRO A 369 -5.81 -15.95 -16.80
C PRO A 369 -6.01 -17.37 -17.36
N ASP A 370 -5.03 -17.93 -18.07
CA ASP A 370 -5.24 -19.07 -18.96
C ASP A 370 -4.51 -20.37 -18.56
N SER A 371 -3.61 -20.42 -17.57
CA SER A 371 -2.96 -21.70 -17.20
C SER A 371 -2.66 -21.96 -15.71
N ILE A 372 -3.03 -23.16 -15.25
CA ILE A 372 -2.61 -23.71 -13.93
C ILE A 372 -1.13 -24.07 -14.03
N SER A 373 -0.27 -23.62 -13.11
CA SER A 373 1.17 -23.95 -13.13
C SER A 373 1.40 -25.44 -13.00
N GLY A 374 2.44 -25.89 -13.71
CA GLY A 374 2.89 -27.28 -13.68
C GLY A 374 3.24 -27.79 -12.29
N ASP A 375 3.74 -26.93 -11.38
CA ASP A 375 4.12 -27.35 -10.02
C ASP A 375 2.92 -27.79 -9.17
N ALA A 376 1.83 -27.04 -9.23
CA ALA A 376 0.61 -27.35 -8.49
C ALA A 376 -0.09 -28.58 -9.07
N THR A 377 -0.14 -28.67 -10.41
CA THR A 377 -0.68 -29.82 -11.12
C THR A 377 0.12 -31.08 -10.84
N ALA A 378 1.46 -31.02 -10.86
CA ALA A 378 2.33 -32.14 -10.52
C ALA A 378 2.17 -32.58 -9.05
N SER A 379 1.98 -31.64 -8.12
CA SER A 379 1.72 -31.98 -6.71
C SER A 379 0.38 -32.67 -6.52
N LEU A 380 -0.67 -32.24 -7.23
CA LEU A 380 -1.96 -32.92 -7.23
C LEU A 380 -1.81 -34.34 -7.80
N MET A 381 -1.14 -34.50 -8.94
CA MET A 381 -1.01 -35.81 -9.59
C MET A 381 -0.28 -36.83 -8.72
N ARG A 382 0.70 -36.40 -7.92
CA ARG A 382 1.32 -37.25 -6.89
C ARG A 382 0.30 -37.68 -5.82
N SER A 383 -0.47 -36.73 -5.29
CA SER A 383 -1.52 -37.01 -4.29
C SER A 383 -2.61 -37.93 -4.85
N VAL A 384 -3.04 -37.73 -6.10
CA VAL A 384 -4.00 -38.58 -6.80
C VAL A 384 -3.49 -40.01 -6.88
N ALA A 385 -2.25 -40.21 -7.35
CA ALA A 385 -1.63 -41.53 -7.45
C ALA A 385 -1.54 -42.23 -6.07
N ASP A 386 -1.14 -41.49 -5.03
CA ASP A 386 -1.04 -42.00 -3.66
C ASP A 386 -2.40 -42.41 -3.08
N HIS A 387 -3.44 -41.60 -3.29
CA HIS A 387 -4.78 -41.90 -2.78
C HIS A 387 -5.47 -43.04 -3.52
N VAL A 388 -5.35 -43.10 -4.85
CA VAL A 388 -5.85 -44.24 -5.64
C VAL A 388 -5.16 -45.53 -5.18
N LYS A 389 -3.83 -45.53 -5.06
CA LYS A 389 -3.07 -46.69 -4.55
C LYS A 389 -3.45 -47.07 -3.12
N GLY A 390 -3.56 -46.10 -2.21
CA GLY A 390 -3.90 -46.34 -0.80
C GLY A 390 -5.34 -46.80 -0.57
N SER A 391 -6.25 -46.50 -1.50
CA SER A 391 -7.63 -47.01 -1.47
C SER A 391 -7.72 -48.49 -1.81
N GLY A 392 -6.74 -49.03 -2.55
CA GLY A 392 -6.81 -50.38 -3.13
C GLY A 392 -8.01 -50.58 -4.06
N ALA A 393 -8.60 -49.50 -4.60
CA ALA A 393 -9.61 -49.57 -5.64
C ALA A 393 -8.97 -49.89 -6.99
N ASP A 394 -9.71 -50.59 -7.86
CA ASP A 394 -9.28 -50.83 -9.23
C ASP A 394 -9.22 -49.49 -10.00
N PRO A 395 -8.04 -49.07 -10.50
CA PRO A 395 -7.87 -47.80 -11.19
C PRO A 395 -8.51 -47.78 -12.59
N SER A 396 -9.11 -48.88 -13.05
CA SER A 396 -9.81 -48.91 -14.33
C SER A 396 -10.89 -47.83 -14.40
N GLY A 397 -10.88 -47.09 -15.52
CA GLY A 397 -11.79 -45.97 -15.77
C GLY A 397 -11.50 -44.72 -14.94
N PHE A 398 -10.33 -44.63 -14.27
CA PHE A 398 -9.93 -43.40 -13.60
C PHE A 398 -9.74 -42.26 -14.63
N PRO A 399 -10.24 -41.05 -14.36
CA PRO A 399 -10.12 -39.92 -15.30
C PRO A 399 -8.66 -39.56 -15.59
N VAL A 400 -8.39 -39.19 -16.84
CA VAL A 400 -7.08 -38.69 -17.28
C VAL A 400 -7.18 -37.18 -17.47
N LEU A 401 -6.23 -36.44 -16.90
CA LEU A 401 -6.11 -35.01 -17.13
C LEU A 401 -5.18 -34.77 -18.31
N ASP A 402 -5.66 -34.07 -19.33
CA ASP A 402 -4.85 -33.66 -20.46
C ASP A 402 -3.97 -32.47 -20.06
N LEU A 403 -2.66 -32.65 -20.20
CA LEU A 403 -1.64 -31.67 -19.79
C LEU A 403 -0.90 -31.17 -21.02
N GLY A 404 -0.64 -29.86 -21.07
CA GLY A 404 0.27 -29.28 -22.05
C GLY A 404 1.72 -29.73 -21.84
N ASP A 405 2.58 -29.41 -22.80
CA ASP A 405 3.99 -29.87 -22.84
C ASP A 405 4.82 -29.45 -21.60
N ASP A 406 4.39 -28.41 -20.88
CA ASP A 406 5.01 -27.91 -19.65
C ASP A 406 4.29 -28.38 -18.35
N ALA A 407 3.46 -29.42 -18.47
CA ALA A 407 2.60 -29.94 -17.41
C ALA A 407 1.55 -28.94 -16.88
N THR A 408 1.27 -27.86 -17.61
CA THR A 408 0.14 -26.97 -17.32
C THR A 408 -1.15 -27.51 -17.91
N ILE A 409 -2.29 -26.95 -17.50
CA ILE A 409 -3.59 -27.24 -18.10
C ILE A 409 -4.04 -25.98 -18.82
N ALA A 410 -4.57 -26.15 -20.03
CA ALA A 410 -4.86 -25.06 -20.93
C ALA A 410 -6.05 -24.20 -20.51
N THR A 411 -6.97 -24.70 -19.67
CA THR A 411 -8.14 -23.93 -19.22
C THR A 411 -8.59 -24.31 -17.81
N ALA A 412 -9.24 -23.35 -17.14
CA ALA A 412 -9.91 -23.60 -15.86
C ALA A 412 -11.10 -24.58 -15.98
N GLN A 413 -11.80 -24.60 -17.12
CA GLN A 413 -12.91 -25.52 -17.37
C GLN A 413 -12.44 -26.98 -17.37
N GLN A 414 -11.30 -27.27 -18.02
CA GLN A 414 -10.70 -28.61 -18.00
C GLN A 414 -10.41 -29.10 -16.57
N ALA A 415 -9.96 -28.20 -15.67
CA ALA A 415 -9.74 -28.54 -14.27
C ALA A 415 -11.05 -28.84 -13.52
N MET A 416 -12.13 -28.09 -13.80
CA MET A 416 -13.45 -28.34 -13.22
C MET A 416 -14.04 -29.66 -13.70
N ASP A 417 -13.94 -29.94 -15.00
CA ASP A 417 -14.45 -31.17 -15.62
C ASP A 417 -13.71 -32.40 -15.07
N TYR A 418 -12.38 -32.32 -14.97
CA TYR A 418 -11.57 -33.38 -14.37
C TYR A 418 -11.97 -33.65 -12.92
N ALA A 419 -12.20 -32.60 -12.12
CA ALA A 419 -12.62 -32.77 -10.74
C ALA A 419 -13.98 -33.43 -10.60
N GLN A 420 -14.93 -33.08 -11.47
CA GLN A 420 -16.23 -33.74 -11.50
C GLN A 420 -16.08 -35.22 -11.86
N GLN A 421 -15.28 -35.54 -12.88
CA GLN A 421 -15.04 -36.93 -13.29
C GLN A 421 -14.38 -37.75 -12.17
N VAL A 422 -13.43 -37.17 -11.42
CA VAL A 422 -12.79 -37.85 -10.27
C VAL A 422 -13.78 -38.05 -9.14
N HIS A 423 -14.65 -37.07 -8.88
CA HIS A 423 -15.73 -37.19 -7.91
C HIS A 423 -16.66 -38.35 -8.25
N ASP A 424 -17.16 -38.40 -9.49
CA ASP A 424 -18.07 -39.44 -9.97
C ASP A 424 -17.42 -40.83 -9.90
N TRP A 425 -16.11 -40.92 -10.23
CA TRP A 425 -15.36 -42.16 -10.10
C TRP A 425 -15.24 -42.60 -8.64
N CYS A 426 -14.90 -41.68 -7.73
CA CYS A 426 -14.79 -41.98 -6.30
C CYS A 426 -16.12 -42.44 -5.71
N ASP A 427 -17.24 -41.79 -6.05
CA ASP A 427 -18.58 -42.15 -5.54
C ASP A 427 -18.97 -43.57 -5.95
N ARG A 428 -18.69 -43.95 -7.22
CA ARG A 428 -18.89 -45.34 -7.68
C ARG A 428 -18.06 -46.34 -6.87
N ARG A 429 -16.77 -46.06 -6.67
CA ARG A 429 -15.87 -46.97 -5.94
C ARG A 429 -16.15 -47.04 -4.44
N ILE A 430 -16.58 -45.94 -3.82
CA ILE A 430 -17.03 -45.94 -2.43
C ILE A 430 -18.24 -46.87 -2.28
N GLY A 431 -19.19 -46.84 -3.23
CA GLY A 431 -20.33 -47.77 -3.24
C GLY A 431 -19.95 -49.25 -3.31
N GLU A 432 -18.84 -49.58 -3.98
CA GLU A 432 -18.34 -50.96 -4.13
C GLU A 432 -17.55 -51.47 -2.91
N ILE A 433 -16.90 -50.57 -2.16
CA ILE A 433 -15.94 -50.91 -1.10
C ILE A 433 -16.52 -50.71 0.31
N ARG A 434 -17.72 -50.13 0.43
CA ARG A 434 -18.35 -49.89 1.73
C ARG A 434 -18.81 -51.21 2.35
N ASP A 435 -18.36 -51.47 3.57
CA ASP A 435 -18.78 -52.64 4.32
C ASP A 435 -20.30 -52.56 4.63
N PRO A 436 -21.02 -53.70 4.68
CA PRO A 436 -22.48 -53.73 4.86
C PRO A 436 -22.98 -53.10 6.17
N ASP A 437 -22.10 -52.95 7.16
CA ASP A 437 -22.39 -52.36 8.47
C ASP A 437 -22.29 -50.83 8.49
N GLY A 438 -21.86 -50.21 7.39
CA GLY A 438 -21.75 -48.77 7.23
C GLY A 438 -20.51 -48.12 7.85
N SER A 439 -19.60 -48.90 8.43
CA SER A 439 -18.37 -48.40 9.07
C SER A 439 -17.38 -47.86 8.04
N PRO A 440 -16.80 -46.64 8.21
CA PRO A 440 -15.83 -46.12 7.26
C PRO A 440 -14.53 -46.93 7.30
N SER A 441 -14.26 -47.71 6.26
CA SER A 441 -12.97 -48.39 6.12
C SER A 441 -11.86 -47.39 5.78
N LYS A 442 -10.61 -47.71 6.13
CA LYS A 442 -9.44 -46.88 5.76
C LYS A 442 -9.38 -46.63 4.24
N ARG A 443 -9.94 -47.52 3.43
CA ARG A 443 -10.01 -47.42 1.96
C ARG A 443 -10.96 -46.31 1.51
N VAL A 444 -12.14 -46.23 2.12
CA VAL A 444 -13.11 -45.14 1.87
C VAL A 444 -12.51 -43.78 2.24
N ALA A 445 -11.78 -43.71 3.36
CA ALA A 445 -11.13 -42.48 3.79
C ALA A 445 -10.08 -41.95 2.77
N HIS A 446 -9.41 -42.83 2.01
CA HIS A 446 -8.50 -42.42 0.93
C HIS A 446 -9.27 -41.79 -0.25
N LEU A 447 -10.42 -42.36 -0.63
CA LEU A 447 -11.27 -41.84 -1.71
C LEU A 447 -11.93 -40.50 -1.34
N GLU A 448 -12.45 -40.38 -0.12
CA GLU A 448 -13.00 -39.10 0.37
C GLU A 448 -11.93 -38.02 0.52
N ARG A 449 -10.68 -38.40 0.80
CA ARG A 449 -9.55 -37.47 0.81
C ARG A 449 -9.16 -37.06 -0.61
N LEU A 450 -9.15 -37.98 -1.56
CA LEU A 450 -8.95 -37.69 -2.98
C LEU A 450 -10.00 -36.69 -3.50
N GLN A 451 -11.29 -36.95 -3.25
CA GLN A 451 -12.37 -36.03 -3.59
C GLN A 451 -12.14 -34.63 -3.02
N ARG A 452 -11.74 -34.53 -1.74
CA ARG A 452 -11.42 -33.23 -1.13
C ARG A 452 -10.23 -32.55 -1.79
N ASP A 453 -9.15 -33.28 -2.08
CA ASP A 453 -7.94 -32.71 -2.67
C ASP A 453 -8.18 -32.22 -4.11
N VAL A 454 -8.92 -32.99 -4.92
CA VAL A 454 -9.27 -32.60 -6.30
C VAL A 454 -10.29 -31.46 -6.32
N LYS A 455 -11.30 -31.48 -5.44
CA LYS A 455 -12.25 -30.36 -5.28
C LYS A 455 -11.56 -29.08 -4.83
N ARG A 456 -10.60 -29.19 -3.91
CA ARG A 456 -9.77 -28.08 -3.44
C ARG A 456 -8.94 -27.49 -4.59
N TRP A 457 -8.39 -28.35 -5.43
CA TRP A 457 -7.61 -27.94 -6.59
C TRP A 457 -8.47 -27.30 -7.69
N SER A 458 -9.61 -27.88 -8.07
CA SER A 458 -10.48 -27.29 -9.10
C SER A 458 -11.25 -26.07 -8.63
N GLY A 459 -11.53 -25.97 -7.33
CA GLY A 459 -12.03 -24.75 -6.71
C GLY A 459 -11.15 -23.54 -7.04
N SER A 460 -9.82 -23.74 -7.11
CA SER A 460 -8.85 -22.72 -7.52
C SER A 460 -9.08 -22.23 -8.95
N ALA A 461 -9.46 -23.13 -9.87
CA ALA A 461 -9.71 -22.82 -11.27
C ALA A 461 -11.01 -22.01 -11.46
N ARG A 462 -12.04 -22.26 -10.64
CA ARG A 462 -13.32 -21.53 -10.69
C ARG A 462 -13.17 -20.02 -10.53
N VAL A 463 -12.25 -19.58 -9.67
CA VAL A 463 -11.98 -18.15 -9.43
C VAL A 463 -11.19 -17.47 -10.55
N CYS A 464 -10.47 -18.26 -11.37
CA CYS A 464 -9.83 -17.75 -12.60
C CYS A 464 -10.87 -17.46 -13.69
N VAL A 465 -11.91 -18.31 -13.84
CA VAL A 465 -13.00 -18.10 -14.83
C VAL A 465 -13.71 -16.76 -14.60
N GLU A 466 -13.74 -16.28 -13.36
CA GLU A 466 -14.43 -15.05 -12.98
C GLU A 466 -13.52 -13.79 -12.94
N ASP A 467 -12.26 -13.85 -13.43
CA ASP A 467 -11.24 -12.77 -13.36
C ASP A 467 -11.00 -12.22 -11.94
N GLN A 468 -11.32 -12.97 -10.89
CA GLN A 468 -11.25 -12.45 -9.52
C GLN A 468 -9.81 -12.07 -9.11
N CYS A 469 -8.80 -12.84 -9.53
CA CYS A 469 -7.39 -12.54 -9.29
C CYS A 469 -6.94 -11.25 -10.02
N GLY A 470 -7.37 -11.04 -11.26
CA GLY A 470 -7.07 -9.83 -12.02
C GLY A 470 -7.71 -8.59 -11.38
N ARG A 471 -8.99 -8.68 -11.03
CA ARG A 471 -9.73 -7.65 -10.28
C ARG A 471 -9.05 -7.31 -8.95
N TYR A 472 -8.62 -8.33 -8.22
CA TYR A 472 -7.89 -8.16 -6.98
C TYR A 472 -6.58 -7.39 -7.15
N ARG A 473 -5.78 -7.77 -8.16
CA ARG A 473 -4.53 -7.06 -8.46
C ARG A 473 -4.79 -5.60 -8.82
N ARG A 474 -5.81 -5.35 -9.63
CA ARG A 474 -6.24 -3.99 -9.98
C ARG A 474 -6.65 -3.21 -8.74
N ALA A 475 -7.42 -3.81 -7.83
CA ALA A 475 -7.81 -3.17 -6.58
C ALA A 475 -6.61 -2.78 -5.72
N ILE A 476 -5.65 -3.69 -5.49
CA ILE A 476 -4.42 -3.33 -4.75
C ILE A 476 -3.61 -2.27 -5.50
N GLY A 477 -3.46 -2.42 -6.82
CA GLY A 477 -2.74 -1.46 -7.65
C GLY A 477 -3.34 -0.07 -7.55
N ASN A 478 -4.67 0.04 -7.63
CA ASN A 478 -5.41 1.29 -7.46
C ASN A 478 -5.17 1.91 -6.08
N ILE A 479 -5.22 1.12 -5.01
CA ILE A 479 -4.97 1.60 -3.64
C ILE A 479 -3.55 2.14 -3.50
N LEU A 480 -2.56 1.43 -4.02
CA LEU A 480 -1.17 1.84 -3.95
C LEU A 480 -0.87 3.05 -4.83
N ASP A 481 -1.51 3.13 -6.00
CA ASP A 481 -1.41 4.30 -6.87
C ASP A 481 -2.03 5.51 -6.21
N ASP A 482 -3.20 5.39 -5.59
CA ASP A 482 -3.83 6.49 -4.86
C ASP A 482 -2.96 6.99 -3.70
N GLU A 483 -2.30 6.10 -2.96
CA GLU A 483 -1.36 6.52 -1.91
C GLU A 483 -0.14 7.23 -2.50
N SER A 484 0.44 6.67 -3.56
CA SER A 484 1.60 7.25 -4.24
C SER A 484 1.28 8.63 -4.81
N ASN A 485 0.11 8.75 -5.44
CA ASN A 485 -0.47 9.98 -5.97
C ASN A 485 -0.69 11.01 -4.85
N GLY A 486 -1.31 10.60 -3.74
CA GLY A 486 -1.52 11.45 -2.58
C GLY A 486 -0.20 11.93 -1.96
N GLN A 487 0.80 11.06 -1.82
CA GLN A 487 2.14 11.45 -1.36
C GLN A 487 2.79 12.48 -2.28
N MET A 488 2.69 12.31 -3.60
CA MET A 488 3.24 13.28 -4.56
C MET A 488 2.54 14.63 -4.47
N ASN A 489 1.20 14.66 -4.38
CA ASN A 489 0.45 15.91 -4.19
C ASN A 489 0.78 16.59 -2.85
N ARG A 490 0.97 15.83 -1.75
CA ARG A 490 1.46 16.37 -0.47
C ARG A 490 2.87 16.93 -0.58
N ALA A 491 3.78 16.22 -1.25
CA ALA A 491 5.15 16.67 -1.46
C ALA A 491 5.19 17.94 -2.33
N TYR A 492 4.31 18.05 -3.33
CA TYR A 492 4.10 19.27 -4.10
C TYR A 492 3.64 20.42 -3.20
N ALA A 493 2.53 20.23 -2.46
CA ALA A 493 1.95 21.27 -1.60
C ALA A 493 2.92 21.71 -0.49
N LYS A 494 3.61 20.78 0.17
CA LYS A 494 4.62 21.10 1.19
C LYS A 494 5.77 21.93 0.62
N ARG A 495 6.21 21.65 -0.61
CA ARG A 495 7.28 22.42 -1.25
C ARG A 495 6.82 23.78 -1.73
N ALA A 496 5.59 23.88 -2.24
CA ALA A 496 4.96 25.16 -2.53
C ALA A 496 4.90 26.00 -1.24
N ASN A 497 4.49 25.40 -0.11
CA ASN A 497 4.33 26.11 1.17
C ASN A 497 5.63 26.31 1.99
N SER A 498 6.70 25.52 1.78
CA SER A 498 7.91 25.59 2.63
C SER A 498 8.73 26.86 2.39
N ALA A 499 8.77 27.68 3.43
CA ALA A 499 9.20 29.07 3.48
C ALA A 499 10.71 29.31 3.61
N SER A 500 11.51 28.91 2.62
CA SER A 500 12.90 29.44 2.48
C SER A 500 13.15 30.17 1.16
N ARG A 501 12.12 30.35 0.32
CA ARG A 501 12.19 31.10 -0.96
C ARG A 501 11.17 32.22 -1.06
N ALA A 502 10.36 32.43 -0.03
CA ALA A 502 9.00 32.86 -0.24
C ALA A 502 8.81 34.32 0.21
N LYS A 503 9.38 35.25 -0.58
CA LYS A 503 9.05 36.69 -0.54
C LYS A 503 7.91 37.07 -1.49
N VAL A 504 7.48 36.12 -2.35
CA VAL A 504 6.55 36.37 -3.47
C VAL A 504 5.08 36.33 -3.04
N PHE A 505 4.76 35.74 -1.89
CA PHE A 505 3.44 35.82 -1.26
C PHE A 505 3.35 36.94 -0.20
N GLU A 506 4.48 37.41 0.32
CA GLU A 506 4.52 38.48 1.31
C GLU A 506 4.01 39.79 0.70
N TYR A 507 3.12 40.48 1.42
CA TYR A 507 2.60 41.77 1.00
C TYR A 507 3.72 42.77 0.82
N LYS A 508 3.64 43.54 -0.26
CA LYS A 508 4.47 44.74 -0.40
C LYS A 508 4.00 45.78 0.63
N LYS A 509 4.96 46.25 1.44
CA LYS A 509 4.73 47.28 2.46
C LYS A 509 4.33 48.64 1.88
N ASN A 510 4.71 48.92 0.64
CA ASN A 510 4.33 50.12 -0.12
C ASN A 510 3.78 49.66 -1.46
N ARG A 511 2.50 49.96 -1.75
CA ARG A 511 1.82 49.64 -3.01
C ARG A 511 1.51 50.92 -3.77
N ASP A 512 1.69 50.92 -5.08
CA ASP A 512 1.29 52.05 -5.92
C ASP A 512 -0.23 52.05 -6.15
N GLU A 513 -0.90 53.15 -5.78
CA GLU A 513 -2.35 53.30 -5.88
C GLU A 513 -2.88 53.07 -7.29
N ALA A 514 -2.11 53.45 -8.32
CA ALA A 514 -2.50 53.27 -9.71
C ALA A 514 -2.54 51.78 -10.11
N HIS A 515 -1.59 50.97 -9.62
CA HIS A 515 -1.54 49.53 -9.86
C HIS A 515 -2.61 48.79 -9.05
N ASP A 516 -2.81 49.17 -7.79
CA ASP A 516 -3.86 48.63 -6.93
C ASP A 516 -5.26 48.90 -7.50
N MET A 517 -5.52 50.11 -7.99
CA MET A 517 -6.79 50.42 -8.63
C MET A 517 -6.96 49.65 -9.94
N ALA A 518 -5.91 49.55 -10.76
CA ALA A 518 -5.95 48.82 -12.02
C ALA A 518 -6.32 47.35 -11.83
N ILE A 519 -5.70 46.64 -10.88
CA ILE A 519 -6.01 45.22 -10.63
C ILE A 519 -7.40 45.04 -10.02
N ARG A 520 -7.83 45.92 -9.11
CA ARG A 520 -9.15 45.82 -8.45
C ARG A 520 -10.32 46.12 -9.38
N SER A 521 -10.14 46.98 -10.37
CA SER A 521 -11.16 47.28 -11.38
C SER A 521 -11.14 46.33 -12.59
N SER A 522 -10.20 45.39 -12.63
CA SER A 522 -9.99 44.49 -13.78
C SER A 522 -10.99 43.33 -13.80
N SER A 523 -11.08 42.67 -14.95
CA SER A 523 -11.81 41.41 -15.15
C SER A 523 -11.22 40.25 -14.34
N PHE A 524 -9.93 40.32 -13.96
CA PHE A 524 -9.32 39.36 -13.03
C PHE A 524 -10.01 39.43 -11.66
N ALA A 525 -10.30 40.62 -11.15
CA ALA A 525 -10.99 40.78 -9.87
C ALA A 525 -12.41 40.17 -9.90
N ARG A 526 -13.09 40.20 -11.05
CA ARG A 526 -14.41 39.55 -11.21
C ARG A 526 -14.36 38.03 -11.08
N ILE A 527 -13.28 37.40 -11.52
CA ILE A 527 -13.15 35.93 -11.54
C ILE A 527 -12.54 35.41 -10.24
N PHE A 528 -11.41 35.97 -9.84
CA PHE A 528 -10.66 35.48 -8.68
C PHE A 528 -11.23 35.99 -7.38
N GLY A 529 -11.80 37.21 -7.36
CA GLY A 529 -12.68 37.75 -6.32
C GLY A 529 -12.15 37.78 -4.87
N GLY A 530 -10.95 37.24 -4.63
CA GLY A 530 -10.45 36.98 -3.30
C GLY A 530 -10.14 38.26 -2.54
N ARG A 531 -9.92 38.08 -1.23
CA ARG A 531 -9.56 39.18 -0.32
C ARG A 531 -8.36 39.98 -0.80
N HIS A 532 -7.42 39.35 -1.51
CA HIS A 532 -6.17 39.97 -1.94
C HIS A 532 -5.90 39.84 -3.44
N MET A 533 -5.80 40.99 -4.08
CA MET A 533 -5.38 41.17 -5.47
C MET A 533 -4.12 42.05 -5.48
N GLU A 534 -3.08 41.67 -6.22
CA GLU A 534 -1.86 42.47 -6.37
C GLU A 534 -1.40 42.51 -7.83
N LEU A 535 -0.95 43.69 -8.26
CA LEU A 535 -0.18 43.89 -9.48
C LEU A 535 1.16 44.51 -9.08
N ASP A 536 2.26 43.88 -9.49
CA ASP A 536 3.61 44.37 -9.18
C ASP A 536 3.79 45.82 -9.69
N ASP A 537 4.24 46.74 -8.84
CA ASP A 537 4.46 48.16 -9.20
C ASP A 537 5.43 48.37 -10.39
N SER A 538 6.29 47.40 -10.70
CA SER A 538 7.14 47.47 -11.89
C SER A 538 6.49 46.88 -13.15
N ALA A 539 5.22 46.45 -13.08
CA ALA A 539 4.47 45.98 -14.22
C ALA A 539 4.07 47.14 -15.12
N ASP A 540 4.01 46.88 -16.42
CA ASP A 540 3.56 47.87 -17.38
C ASP A 540 2.02 47.93 -17.39
N LEU A 541 1.45 49.01 -16.86
CA LEU A 541 0.00 49.22 -16.79
C LEU A 541 -0.69 49.13 -18.16
N ALA A 542 -0.04 49.56 -19.24
CA ALA A 542 -0.64 49.49 -20.57
C ALA A 542 -0.72 48.04 -21.06
N LYS A 543 0.33 47.25 -20.84
CA LYS A 543 0.32 45.80 -21.13
C LYS A 543 -0.66 45.05 -20.24
N PHE A 544 -0.74 45.40 -18.96
CA PHE A 544 -1.73 44.82 -18.05
C PHE A 544 -3.15 45.07 -18.54
N ARG A 545 -3.48 46.30 -18.99
CA ARG A 545 -4.81 46.60 -19.57
C ARG A 545 -5.10 45.80 -20.85
N GLN A 546 -4.09 45.52 -21.67
CA GLN A 546 -4.25 44.64 -22.84
C GLN A 546 -4.59 43.21 -22.41
N LEU A 547 -3.85 42.68 -21.43
CA LEU A 547 -4.13 41.36 -20.85
C LEU A 547 -5.50 41.31 -20.19
N ASP A 548 -5.93 42.36 -19.50
CA ASP A 548 -7.25 42.44 -18.87
C ASP A 548 -8.38 42.41 -19.90
N HIS A 549 -8.25 43.19 -20.98
CA HIS A 549 -9.23 43.16 -22.07
C HIS A 549 -9.32 41.77 -22.74
N GLU A 550 -8.18 41.13 -22.96
CA GLU A 550 -8.14 39.76 -23.47
C GLU A 550 -8.78 38.76 -22.48
N PHE A 551 -8.45 38.91 -21.19
CA PHE A 551 -8.93 38.04 -20.12
C PHE A 551 -10.45 38.15 -19.92
N ASP A 552 -11.06 39.32 -20.13
CA ASP A 552 -12.51 39.45 -20.09
C ASP A 552 -13.19 38.47 -21.06
N GLY A 553 -12.68 38.39 -22.29
CA GLY A 553 -13.12 37.42 -23.30
C GLY A 553 -12.83 35.98 -22.88
N TRP A 554 -11.57 35.70 -22.52
CA TRP A 554 -11.10 34.36 -22.17
C TRP A 554 -11.80 33.79 -20.92
N SER A 555 -12.05 34.61 -19.91
CA SER A 555 -12.68 34.18 -18.65
C SER A 555 -14.07 33.58 -18.82
N ARG A 556 -14.78 33.91 -19.91
CA ARG A 556 -16.10 33.35 -20.22
C ARG A 556 -16.03 31.91 -20.72
N THR A 557 -14.86 31.47 -21.21
CA THR A 557 -14.62 30.09 -21.66
C THR A 557 -14.07 29.21 -20.55
N LEU A 558 -13.42 29.80 -19.54
CA LEU A 558 -12.87 29.06 -18.41
C LEU A 558 -13.96 28.31 -17.64
N PRO A 559 -13.65 27.11 -17.12
CA PRO A 559 -14.54 26.40 -16.21
C PRO A 559 -14.92 27.26 -15.01
N GLU A 560 -16.18 27.22 -14.60
CA GLU A 560 -16.68 28.01 -13.47
C GLU A 560 -16.02 27.58 -12.14
N GLN A 561 -15.53 28.57 -11.37
CA GLN A 561 -15.07 28.39 -10.00
C GLN A 561 -16.27 28.28 -9.06
N VAL A 562 -16.19 27.39 -8.07
CA VAL A 562 -17.23 27.28 -7.02
C VAL A 562 -16.95 28.22 -5.85
N ASP A 563 -15.69 28.66 -5.72
CA ASP A 563 -15.21 29.49 -4.62
C ASP A 563 -14.42 30.67 -5.21
N HIS A 564 -14.94 31.88 -5.01
CA HIS A 564 -14.33 33.13 -5.45
C HIS A 564 -13.44 33.76 -4.36
N ASP A 565 -13.04 33.02 -3.32
CA ASP A 565 -12.09 33.47 -2.29
C ASP A 565 -10.64 33.08 -2.64
N THR A 566 -10.27 33.22 -3.92
CA THR A 566 -8.92 32.90 -4.42
C THR A 566 -8.09 34.17 -4.51
N ASN A 567 -6.97 34.24 -3.80
CA ASN A 567 -6.03 35.34 -3.91
C ASN A 567 -5.33 35.29 -5.28
N PHE A 568 -5.09 36.45 -5.89
CA PHE A 568 -4.48 36.52 -7.21
C PHE A 568 -3.41 37.61 -7.30
N ARG A 569 -2.23 37.28 -7.83
CA ARG A 569 -1.13 38.23 -8.00
C ARG A 569 -0.50 38.14 -9.38
N PHE A 570 -0.32 39.29 -10.01
CA PHE A 570 0.61 39.45 -11.12
C PHE A 570 1.96 39.91 -10.57
N ARG A 571 2.93 38.99 -10.46
CA ARG A 571 4.22 39.26 -9.82
C ARG A 571 5.37 38.65 -10.59
N PHE A 572 6.49 39.38 -10.68
CA PHE A 572 7.69 38.85 -11.32
C PHE A 572 8.28 37.72 -10.49
N THR A 573 8.31 36.51 -11.05
CA THR A 573 8.71 35.28 -10.34
C THR A 573 10.22 35.04 -10.36
N GLY A 574 11.03 36.07 -10.63
CA GLY A 574 12.45 35.98 -11.02
C GLY A 574 13.38 35.17 -10.12
N ASN A 575 13.03 34.93 -8.85
CA ASN A 575 13.80 34.09 -7.92
C ASN A 575 13.30 32.62 -7.82
N HIS A 576 12.21 32.27 -8.50
CA HIS A 576 11.52 30.99 -8.37
C HIS A 576 11.71 30.03 -9.55
N ASN A 577 12.40 30.44 -10.64
CA ASN A 577 12.55 29.64 -11.87
C ASN A 577 11.22 29.01 -12.33
N ALA A 578 10.13 29.77 -12.24
CA ALA A 578 8.77 29.36 -12.59
C ALA A 578 8.06 30.53 -13.26
N THR A 579 7.15 30.29 -14.20
CA THR A 579 6.39 31.35 -14.89
C THR A 579 5.04 31.65 -14.23
N GLY A 580 4.56 30.72 -13.41
CA GLY A 580 3.40 30.85 -12.51
C GLY A 580 3.61 29.98 -11.28
N LEU A 581 2.80 30.20 -10.24
CA LEU A 581 2.78 29.42 -9.00
C LEU A 581 1.36 29.37 -8.45
N TYR A 582 0.96 28.20 -7.94
CA TYR A 582 -0.22 28.04 -7.12
C TYR A 582 0.16 27.60 -5.70
N PHE A 583 -0.39 28.27 -4.69
CA PHE A 583 -0.21 27.92 -3.28
C PHE A 583 -1.52 27.40 -2.69
N PRO A 584 -1.66 26.07 -2.50
CA PRO A 584 -2.90 25.48 -1.99
C PRO A 584 -3.34 25.99 -0.62
N GLY A 585 -2.39 26.24 0.29
CA GLY A 585 -2.70 26.66 1.66
C GLY A 585 -3.35 28.05 1.72
N MET A 586 -2.93 28.96 0.84
CA MET A 586 -3.42 30.34 0.79
C MET A 586 -4.43 30.57 -0.34
N ARG A 587 -4.76 29.54 -1.13
CA ARG A 587 -5.56 29.62 -2.36
C ARG A 587 -5.10 30.77 -3.23
N GLU A 588 -3.81 30.77 -3.53
CA GLU A 588 -3.17 31.90 -4.19
C GLU A 588 -2.63 31.51 -5.55
N VAL A 589 -3.07 32.22 -6.58
CA VAL A 589 -2.57 32.11 -7.96
C VAL A 589 -1.63 33.28 -8.22
N ILE A 590 -0.39 32.97 -8.62
CA ILE A 590 0.61 33.96 -9.00
C ILE A 590 1.01 33.72 -10.44
N VAL A 591 0.99 34.78 -11.26
CA VAL A 591 1.37 34.73 -12.67
C VAL A 591 2.44 35.78 -12.95
N ASP A 592 3.51 35.40 -13.66
CA ASP A 592 4.46 36.37 -14.18
C ASP A 592 3.83 37.09 -15.40
N PRO A 593 3.69 38.43 -15.38
CA PRO A 593 3.10 39.18 -16.49
C PRO A 593 3.80 39.00 -17.84
N ARG A 594 5.07 38.54 -17.84
CA ARG A 594 5.85 38.26 -19.07
C ARG A 594 5.51 36.90 -19.68
N HIS A 595 4.86 36.04 -18.91
CA HIS A 595 4.50 34.67 -19.27
C HIS A 595 3.02 34.38 -18.92
N PRO A 596 2.08 35.14 -19.51
CA PRO A 596 0.64 34.98 -19.24
C PRO A 596 0.14 33.58 -19.60
N ASP A 597 0.86 32.83 -20.44
CA ASP A 597 0.54 31.45 -20.84
C ASP A 597 0.57 30.45 -19.67
N SER A 598 1.06 30.85 -18.50
CA SER A 598 0.98 30.08 -17.26
C SER A 598 -0.37 30.20 -16.54
N LEU A 599 -1.17 31.24 -16.83
CA LEU A 599 -2.42 31.50 -16.11
C LEU A 599 -3.37 30.31 -16.15
N THR A 600 -3.57 29.70 -17.33
CA THR A 600 -4.49 28.56 -17.45
C THR A 600 -4.00 27.37 -16.63
N HIS A 601 -2.69 27.12 -16.58
CA HIS A 601 -2.11 26.07 -15.74
C HIS A 601 -2.43 26.28 -14.26
N GLU A 602 -2.12 27.46 -13.73
CA GLU A 602 -2.37 27.79 -12.32
C GLU A 602 -3.87 27.85 -12.00
N TYR A 603 -4.71 28.23 -12.97
CA TYR A 603 -6.17 28.19 -12.84
C TYR A 603 -6.67 26.75 -12.63
N PHE A 604 -6.15 25.77 -13.37
CA PHE A 604 -6.52 24.38 -13.17
C PHE A 604 -5.96 23.78 -11.88
N HIS A 605 -4.81 24.24 -11.38
CA HIS A 605 -4.40 23.98 -10.01
C HIS A 605 -5.42 24.55 -9.01
N ASN A 606 -5.90 25.78 -9.19
CA ASN A 606 -6.93 26.33 -8.31
C ASN A 606 -8.21 25.48 -8.31
N LEU A 607 -8.71 25.10 -9.50
CA LEU A 607 -9.89 24.24 -9.62
C LEU A 607 -9.72 22.88 -8.95
N ASP A 608 -8.52 22.29 -9.07
CA ASP A 608 -8.19 21.01 -8.47
C ASP A 608 -8.46 21.02 -6.95
N TYR A 609 -8.12 22.11 -6.27
CA TYR A 609 -8.25 22.23 -4.81
C TYR A 609 -9.55 22.90 -4.31
N THR A 610 -10.26 23.63 -5.17
CA THR A 610 -11.43 24.43 -4.74
C THR A 610 -12.76 23.86 -5.18
N LYS A 611 -12.82 23.08 -6.26
CA LYS A 611 -14.10 22.62 -6.83
C LYS A 611 -14.66 21.38 -6.12
N ALA A 612 -13.81 20.48 -5.66
CA ALA A 612 -14.23 19.32 -4.88
C ALA A 612 -14.39 19.72 -3.40
N LYS A 613 -15.59 19.53 -2.84
CA LYS A 613 -15.88 19.83 -1.42
C LYS A 613 -14.98 19.04 -0.46
N ASP A 614 -14.65 17.80 -0.85
CA ASP A 614 -13.87 16.84 -0.06
C ASP A 614 -12.80 16.17 -0.96
N GLY A 615 -11.72 16.88 -1.31
CA GLY A 615 -10.56 16.30 -1.99
C GLY A 615 -10.03 17.12 -3.16
N GLN A 616 -9.30 16.46 -4.05
CA GLN A 616 -8.71 17.03 -5.26
C GLN A 616 -9.30 16.37 -6.50
N LEU A 617 -9.62 17.14 -7.55
CA LEU A 617 -10.10 16.59 -8.83
C LEU A 617 -9.05 15.68 -9.48
N SER A 618 -7.76 15.97 -9.30
CA SER A 618 -6.63 15.16 -9.77
C SER A 618 -6.53 13.80 -9.09
N MET A 619 -7.26 13.61 -7.98
CA MET A 619 -7.39 12.34 -7.25
C MET A 619 -8.70 11.59 -7.59
N ASP A 620 -9.52 12.09 -8.53
CA ASP A 620 -10.73 11.40 -8.98
C ASP A 620 -10.36 10.02 -9.58
N PRO A 621 -11.00 8.91 -9.16
CA PRO A 621 -10.75 7.59 -9.71
C PRO A 621 -10.84 7.49 -11.24
N LYS A 622 -11.66 8.33 -11.90
CA LYS A 622 -11.78 8.39 -13.36
C LYS A 622 -10.58 9.05 -14.04
N PHE A 623 -9.79 9.85 -13.33
CA PHE A 623 -8.54 10.45 -13.84
C PHE A 623 -7.32 9.54 -13.62
N ARG A 624 -7.43 8.55 -12.73
CA ARG A 624 -6.34 7.64 -12.33
C ARG A 624 -5.66 6.94 -13.52
N SER A 625 -6.43 6.48 -14.51
CA SER A 625 -5.92 5.83 -15.73
C SER A 625 -4.97 6.73 -16.50
N ILE A 626 -5.36 7.99 -16.69
CA ILE A 626 -4.58 9.01 -17.41
C ILE A 626 -3.28 9.31 -16.63
N VAL A 627 -3.35 9.48 -15.31
CA VAL A 627 -2.17 9.72 -14.48
C VAL A 627 -1.19 8.55 -14.52
N ARG A 628 -1.70 7.31 -14.42
CA ARG A 628 -0.87 6.10 -14.49
C ARG A 628 -0.15 6.02 -15.83
N ASP A 629 -0.89 6.12 -16.92
CA ASP A 629 -0.31 6.06 -18.25
C ASP A 629 0.69 7.19 -18.51
N TYR A 630 0.40 8.41 -18.06
CA TYR A 630 1.31 9.54 -18.13
C TYR A 630 2.66 9.22 -17.46
N LYS A 631 2.63 8.69 -16.23
CA LYS A 631 3.83 8.35 -15.44
C LYS A 631 4.67 7.24 -16.08
N ASP A 632 4.00 6.34 -16.79
CA ASP A 632 4.64 5.20 -17.48
C ASP A 632 5.29 5.64 -18.80
N ASN A 633 4.74 6.65 -19.48
CA ASN A 633 5.14 7.02 -20.83
C ASN A 633 5.91 8.35 -20.95
N ILE A 634 6.00 9.15 -19.89
CA ILE A 634 6.76 10.40 -19.93
C ILE A 634 8.27 10.14 -20.08
N ASP A 635 8.93 10.95 -20.91
CA ASP A 635 10.38 10.92 -21.07
C ASP A 635 11.08 11.50 -19.83
N ARG A 636 11.37 10.62 -18.86
CA ARG A 636 12.04 10.99 -17.61
C ARG A 636 13.46 11.53 -17.81
N LYS A 637 14.13 11.22 -18.93
CA LYS A 637 15.48 11.74 -19.20
C LYS A 637 15.43 13.25 -19.47
N LYS A 638 14.35 13.74 -20.08
CA LYS A 638 14.13 15.16 -20.36
C LYS A 638 13.74 16.00 -19.12
N MET A 639 13.51 15.36 -17.97
CA MET A 639 13.28 16.08 -16.71
C MET A 639 14.58 16.71 -16.14
N GLY A 640 15.77 16.34 -16.62
CA GLY A 640 17.00 17.10 -16.38
C GLY A 640 17.38 17.37 -14.91
N GLY A 641 17.34 16.36 -14.04
CA GLY A 641 17.72 16.50 -12.62
C GLY A 641 16.76 17.35 -11.78
N THR A 642 15.66 17.82 -12.36
CA THR A 642 14.62 18.54 -11.63
C THR A 642 13.83 17.60 -10.74
N ASN A 643 13.17 18.21 -9.76
CA ASN A 643 12.35 17.49 -8.81
C ASN A 643 11.15 16.81 -9.50
N PRO A 644 11.04 15.47 -9.46
CA PRO A 644 10.10 14.71 -10.30
C PRO A 644 8.63 15.06 -10.06
N GLU A 645 8.25 15.53 -8.86
CA GLU A 645 6.86 15.91 -8.57
C GLU A 645 6.39 17.13 -9.38
N ARG A 646 7.29 17.97 -9.91
CA ARG A 646 6.95 19.06 -10.86
C ARG A 646 6.36 18.57 -12.19
N TYR A 647 6.45 17.27 -12.45
CA TYR A 647 5.90 16.64 -13.66
C TYR A 647 4.95 15.51 -13.29
N LEU A 648 5.30 14.71 -12.28
CA LEU A 648 4.61 13.46 -11.97
C LEU A 648 3.49 13.59 -10.94
N ALA A 649 3.38 14.72 -10.21
CA ALA A 649 2.29 14.87 -9.26
C ALA A 649 0.93 14.87 -10.00
N PRO A 650 -0.09 14.15 -9.52
CA PRO A 650 -1.40 14.17 -10.16
C PRO A 650 -1.95 15.57 -10.43
N THR A 651 -1.75 16.52 -9.51
CA THR A 651 -2.18 17.92 -9.68
C THR A 651 -1.51 18.61 -10.87
N GLU A 652 -0.24 18.29 -11.12
CA GLU A 652 0.57 18.77 -12.24
C GLU A 652 0.15 18.14 -13.58
N VAL A 653 -0.20 16.85 -13.57
CA VAL A 653 -0.77 16.16 -14.73
C VAL A 653 -2.16 16.72 -15.06
N PHE A 654 -2.97 17.00 -14.03
CA PHE A 654 -4.30 17.58 -14.15
C PHE A 654 -4.26 18.99 -14.75
N ALA A 655 -3.36 19.86 -14.27
CA ALA A 655 -3.19 21.20 -14.82
C ALA A 655 -2.79 21.19 -16.31
N ARG A 656 -1.84 20.31 -16.70
CA ARG A 656 -1.45 20.12 -18.11
C ARG A 656 -2.60 19.57 -18.96
N ALA A 657 -3.38 18.63 -18.43
CA ALA A 657 -4.57 18.12 -19.10
C ALA A 657 -5.63 19.23 -19.29
N GLY A 658 -5.74 20.15 -18.33
CA GLY A 658 -6.59 21.35 -18.41
C GLY A 658 -6.16 22.34 -19.49
N GLU A 659 -4.87 22.62 -19.60
CA GLU A 659 -4.32 23.43 -20.70
C GLU A 659 -4.67 22.81 -22.07
N LEU A 660 -4.46 21.50 -22.23
CA LEU A 660 -4.82 20.78 -23.45
C LEU A 660 -6.34 20.80 -23.72
N TYR A 661 -7.16 20.61 -22.68
CA TYR A 661 -8.61 20.67 -22.76
C TYR A 661 -9.08 22.03 -23.30
N MET A 662 -8.58 23.12 -22.72
CA MET A 662 -8.90 24.48 -23.14
C MET A 662 -8.46 24.72 -24.59
N ASN A 663 -7.25 24.28 -24.96
CA ASN A 663 -6.75 24.39 -26.33
C ASN A 663 -7.60 23.57 -27.33
N TRP A 664 -8.06 22.37 -26.97
CA TRP A 664 -8.90 21.56 -27.86
C TRP A 664 -10.33 22.08 -27.97
N ARG A 665 -10.88 22.68 -26.91
CA ARG A 665 -12.22 23.28 -26.90
C ARG A 665 -12.25 24.65 -27.56
N HIS A 666 -11.14 25.37 -27.53
CA HIS A 666 -11.02 26.73 -28.07
C HIS A 666 -9.76 26.89 -28.94
N PRO A 667 -9.63 26.10 -30.03
CA PRO A 667 -8.41 26.06 -30.86
C PRO A 667 -8.13 27.38 -31.57
N ASP A 668 -9.17 28.18 -31.84
CA ASP A 668 -9.08 29.46 -32.53
C ASP A 668 -9.07 30.65 -31.56
N SER A 669 -8.87 30.42 -30.26
CA SER A 669 -8.90 31.49 -29.25
C SER A 669 -7.80 32.52 -29.44
N GLY A 670 -6.63 32.12 -29.94
CA GLY A 670 -5.46 32.99 -30.04
C GLY A 670 -5.00 33.56 -28.70
N SER A 671 -5.44 32.96 -27.59
CA SER A 671 -5.25 33.49 -26.23
C SER A 671 -3.79 33.40 -25.80
N SER A 672 -3.24 34.50 -25.30
CA SER A 672 -1.93 34.59 -24.65
C SER A 672 -1.88 33.82 -23.33
N PHE A 673 -3.04 33.43 -22.78
CA PHE A 673 -3.15 32.58 -21.59
C PHE A 673 -3.00 31.08 -21.87
N LEU A 674 -2.71 30.70 -23.12
CA LEU A 674 -2.37 29.34 -23.53
C LEU A 674 -1.03 29.33 -24.25
N LYS A 675 -0.32 28.19 -24.18
CA LYS A 675 0.85 27.95 -25.01
C LYS A 675 0.44 27.71 -26.46
N THR A 676 1.41 27.86 -27.36
CA THR A 676 1.19 27.58 -28.78
C THR A 676 0.85 26.12 -29.02
N LYS A 677 0.08 25.83 -30.07
CA LYS A 677 -0.22 24.46 -30.50
C LYS A 677 1.05 23.61 -30.69
N GLU A 678 2.07 24.19 -31.32
CA GLU A 678 3.38 23.53 -31.50
C GLU A 678 4.00 23.12 -30.16
N THR A 679 3.91 23.99 -29.15
CA THR A 679 4.43 23.69 -27.81
C THR A 679 3.73 22.46 -27.21
N TYR A 680 2.40 22.40 -27.30
CA TYR A 680 1.62 21.25 -26.79
C TYR A 680 1.88 19.95 -27.56
N GLU A 681 2.19 20.03 -28.86
CA GLU A 681 2.43 18.86 -29.71
C GLU A 681 3.86 18.31 -29.59
N THR A 682 4.84 19.14 -29.20
CA THR A 682 6.26 18.78 -29.24
C THR A 682 6.91 18.60 -27.87
N ARG A 683 6.39 19.26 -26.82
CA ARG A 683 6.97 19.17 -25.48
C ARG A 683 6.75 17.79 -24.86
N PHE A 684 7.80 17.27 -24.25
CA PHE A 684 7.84 15.92 -23.68
C PHE A 684 6.83 15.70 -22.55
N ASP A 685 6.48 16.75 -21.82
CA ASP A 685 5.58 16.71 -20.67
C ASP A 685 4.11 16.82 -21.05
N TYR A 686 3.78 17.03 -22.33
CA TYR A 686 2.41 16.93 -22.87
C TYR A 686 2.21 15.69 -23.73
N ALA A 687 3.28 15.17 -24.35
CA ALA A 687 3.20 14.06 -25.30
C ALA A 687 2.40 12.84 -24.80
N PRO A 688 2.54 12.36 -23.54
CA PRO A 688 1.76 11.23 -23.06
C PRO A 688 0.25 11.51 -22.99
N LEU A 689 -0.18 12.76 -22.81
CA LEU A 689 -1.59 13.14 -22.69
C LEU A 689 -2.32 13.22 -24.03
N LEU A 690 -1.58 13.38 -25.14
CA LEU A 690 -2.19 13.59 -26.47
C LEU A 690 -3.07 12.41 -26.91
N LYS A 691 -2.68 11.17 -26.58
CA LYS A 691 -3.48 9.98 -26.87
C LYS A 691 -4.74 9.86 -26.01
N HIS A 692 -4.81 10.59 -24.90
CA HIS A 692 -5.97 10.63 -24.01
C HIS A 692 -6.97 11.73 -24.37
N LYS A 693 -6.84 12.39 -25.53
CA LYS A 693 -7.69 13.54 -25.93
C LYS A 693 -9.18 13.33 -25.68
N GLN A 694 -9.75 12.24 -26.18
CA GLN A 694 -11.19 11.97 -26.04
C GLN A 694 -11.59 11.57 -24.61
N GLU A 695 -10.68 11.00 -23.82
CA GLU A 695 -10.91 10.66 -22.42
C GLU A 695 -10.90 11.94 -21.56
N ILE A 696 -9.89 12.79 -21.74
CA ILE A 696 -9.76 14.09 -21.06
C ILE A 696 -10.95 14.98 -21.40
N ILE A 697 -11.32 15.13 -22.68
CA ILE A 697 -12.48 15.95 -23.08
C ILE A 697 -13.74 15.45 -22.38
N ARG A 698 -14.07 14.15 -22.49
CA ARG A 698 -15.26 13.59 -21.85
C ARG A 698 -15.27 13.77 -20.33
N LEU A 699 -14.12 13.56 -19.69
CA LEU A 699 -13.99 13.71 -18.25
C LEU A 699 -14.19 15.17 -17.83
N PHE A 700 -13.52 16.10 -18.50
CA PHE A 700 -13.53 17.51 -18.14
C PHE A 700 -14.88 18.15 -18.49
N ASP A 701 -15.54 17.73 -19.58
CA ASP A 701 -16.93 18.13 -19.84
C ASP A 701 -17.89 17.60 -18.76
N GLY A 702 -17.67 16.38 -18.27
CA GLY A 702 -18.45 15.85 -17.14
C GLY A 702 -18.21 16.60 -15.84
N MET A 703 -17.02 17.18 -15.65
CA MET A 703 -16.66 17.98 -14.46
C MET A 703 -17.06 19.46 -14.57
N PHE A 704 -17.07 20.02 -15.78
CA PHE A 704 -17.10 21.46 -16.03
C PHE A 704 -18.13 21.91 -17.06
N GLY A 705 -18.75 21.00 -17.79
CA GLY A 705 -19.78 21.30 -18.76
C GLY A 705 -20.96 21.98 -18.07
N LYS A 706 -21.46 23.06 -18.68
CA LYS A 706 -22.69 23.72 -18.24
C LYS A 706 -23.85 22.77 -18.51
N HIS A 707 -24.58 22.37 -17.46
CA HIS A 707 -25.87 21.72 -17.58
C HIS A 707 -26.98 22.75 -17.79
#